data_AF-A0A9W8F1P2-F1
#
_entry.id   AF-A0A9W8F1P2-F1
#
_cell.length_a   1.000
_cell.length_b   1.000
_cell.length_c   1.000
_cell.angle_alpha   90.00
_cell.angle_beta   90.00
_cell.angle_gamma   90.00
#
_symmetry.space_group_name_H-M   'P 1'
#
loop_
_entity.id
_entity.type
_entity.pdbx_description
1 polymer ?
#
loop_
_entity_poly.entity_id
_entity_poly.type
_entity_poly.pdbx_seq_one_letter_code
_entity_poly.pdbx_strand_id
1 'polypeptide(L)'
;MASAEELQKRVDTLQRQLRKAGDHLKQLAAENGALGEQIEKLNERETQLQTQMEESAGLATRYQEEISRLKADSQRLNDSKENAKGEDNKSSRSKVRQLEKRVAELVAQNEAAASLTDSRISEWAADLGVPSGSDTAVVIQAVKSRLLSTPVVNGSINGDSSLELTQLRSKVDAERKSKQVLEKSNKELELRIKAFTDGEAAVSALLDKGLDSVDSIPDTVPTALQVGLEAVANKLKHLQTASQKERSQHEARMSELEAQVEEANEKLSESTNAREELAQDYDHLLQRIGTMKDALTAKMSGESEELKRLRKEVATAKSATASAEKAVTQSESTVRGLEKSLKTLRGEVDETKRALWESQEAANRVQSEYAESVDESARQMSALQARLVAAEAQLEADSTQRDQLEDRVEQLESDLNQALNSEGQWVGEREVHLVTIQNLQGALERLQESKDAEVDMAVEKLRDELRAATKDLRAALAQAERAEGQLRKSELSGATAEQYQQRIADQVGELERLRHEVAVLKDHLNESMRRLREESSEFNLDKRVITNLIVGFLALPYGDSKRYEILQLMSSILQFSEEQQEKAGLIRKAGKRPPMQSAPGTPTLGSEVADLQVETKDSFGDQWISFLLRESSSTRNKRP
;
A
#
# COMPACT_ATOMS: atom_id res chain seq x y z
N MET A 1 20.24 -48.45 -26.94
CA MET A 1 18.85 -48.55 -26.44
C MET A 1 18.65 -47.82 -25.12
N ALA A 2 19.37 -48.15 -24.04
CA ALA A 2 19.19 -47.55 -22.70
C ALA A 2 18.88 -46.03 -22.64
N SER A 3 19.65 -45.19 -23.34
CA SER A 3 19.43 -43.73 -23.38
C SER A 3 18.03 -43.30 -23.85
N ALA A 4 17.38 -44.06 -24.74
CA ALA A 4 16.02 -43.74 -25.20
C ALA A 4 14.97 -44.04 -24.10
N GLU A 5 15.17 -45.09 -23.31
CA GLU A 5 14.30 -45.48 -22.21
C GLU A 5 14.42 -44.50 -21.03
N GLU A 6 15.63 -43.99 -20.80
CA GLU A 6 15.90 -42.95 -19.79
C GLU A 6 15.30 -41.59 -20.17
N LEU A 7 15.40 -41.20 -21.44
CA LEU A 7 14.70 -40.03 -21.98
C LEU A 7 13.18 -40.19 -21.87
N GLN A 8 12.62 -41.35 -22.19
CA GLN A 8 11.18 -41.62 -22.03
C GLN A 8 10.74 -41.47 -20.57
N LYS A 9 11.46 -42.07 -19.61
CA LYS A 9 11.17 -41.92 -18.17
C LYS A 9 11.21 -40.46 -17.73
N ARG A 10 12.13 -39.65 -18.28
CA ARG A 10 12.23 -38.21 -17.98
C ARG A 10 11.06 -37.42 -18.57
N VAL A 11 10.62 -37.74 -19.79
CA VAL A 11 9.39 -37.21 -20.39
C VAL A 11 8.16 -37.59 -19.55
N ASP A 12 8.03 -38.84 -19.13
CA ASP A 12 6.91 -39.32 -18.31
C ASP A 12 6.86 -38.65 -16.93
N THR A 13 8.01 -38.27 -16.36
CA THR A 13 8.05 -37.48 -15.11
C THR A 13 7.68 -36.02 -15.33
N LEU A 14 8.16 -35.39 -16.41
CA LEU A 14 7.80 -34.01 -16.76
C LEU A 14 6.30 -33.90 -17.10
N GLN A 15 5.73 -34.87 -17.82
CA GLN A 15 4.29 -34.93 -18.08
C GLN A 15 3.46 -35.09 -16.78
N ARG A 16 3.95 -35.87 -15.81
CA ARG A 16 3.31 -35.99 -14.48
C ARG A 16 3.40 -34.70 -13.67
N GLN A 17 4.52 -33.99 -13.73
CA GLN A 17 4.66 -32.66 -13.10
C GLN A 17 3.75 -31.62 -13.78
N LEU A 18 3.68 -31.61 -15.11
CA LEU A 18 2.81 -30.72 -15.87
C LEU A 18 1.32 -30.95 -15.57
N ARG A 19 0.89 -32.22 -15.44
CA ARG A 19 -0.48 -32.55 -14.99
C ARG A 19 -0.76 -32.00 -13.59
N LYS A 20 0.13 -32.27 -12.61
CA LYS A 20 -0.01 -31.73 -11.24
C LYS A 20 -0.08 -30.20 -11.23
N ALA A 21 0.76 -29.52 -11.99
CA ALA A 21 0.72 -28.06 -12.11
C ALA A 21 -0.60 -27.58 -12.72
N GLY A 22 -1.09 -28.23 -13.77
CA GLY A 22 -2.40 -27.95 -14.37
C GLY A 22 -3.57 -28.20 -13.42
N ASP A 23 -3.50 -29.20 -12.55
CA ASP A 23 -4.54 -29.49 -11.57
C ASP A 23 -4.50 -28.51 -10.38
N HIS A 24 -3.32 -28.10 -9.91
CA HIS A 24 -3.19 -26.98 -8.96
C HIS A 24 -3.69 -25.65 -9.54
N LEU A 25 -3.43 -25.35 -10.82
CA LEU A 25 -3.97 -24.16 -11.49
C LEU A 25 -5.50 -24.17 -11.59
N LYS A 26 -6.12 -25.34 -11.82
CA LYS A 26 -7.59 -25.48 -11.75
C LYS A 26 -8.12 -25.25 -10.33
N GLN A 27 -7.43 -25.77 -9.32
CA GLN A 27 -7.81 -25.56 -7.91
C GLN A 27 -7.77 -24.06 -7.56
N LEU A 28 -6.66 -23.37 -7.86
CA LEU A 28 -6.53 -21.92 -7.64
C LEU A 28 -7.56 -21.11 -8.43
N ALA A 29 -7.92 -21.53 -9.65
CA ALA A 29 -8.99 -20.90 -10.42
C ALA A 29 -10.38 -21.08 -9.76
N ALA A 30 -10.66 -22.25 -9.18
CA ALA A 30 -11.90 -22.50 -8.44
C ALA A 30 -11.95 -21.74 -7.11
N GLU A 31 -10.83 -21.67 -6.37
CA GLU A 31 -10.70 -20.90 -5.13
C GLU A 31 -10.87 -19.40 -5.39
N ASN A 32 -10.24 -18.86 -6.44
CA ASN A 32 -10.46 -17.47 -6.87
C ASN A 32 -11.91 -17.21 -7.30
N GLY A 33 -12.59 -18.17 -7.93
CA GLY A 33 -14.02 -18.08 -8.25
C GLY A 33 -14.90 -17.99 -7.00
N ALA A 34 -14.65 -18.86 -6.01
CA ALA A 34 -15.37 -18.86 -4.74
C ALA A 34 -15.12 -17.58 -3.91
N LEU A 35 -13.90 -17.04 -3.94
CA LEU A 35 -13.58 -15.73 -3.35
C LEU A 35 -14.30 -14.58 -4.08
N GLY A 36 -14.39 -14.64 -5.42
CA GLY A 36 -15.18 -13.70 -6.22
C GLY A 36 -16.65 -13.67 -5.80
N GLU A 37 -17.28 -14.85 -5.69
CA GLU A 37 -18.65 -14.98 -5.17
C GLU A 37 -18.83 -14.45 -3.74
N GLN A 38 -17.82 -14.57 -2.88
CA GLN A 38 -17.86 -14.03 -1.52
C GLN A 38 -17.75 -12.51 -1.51
N ILE A 39 -16.89 -11.93 -2.34
CA ILE A 39 -16.75 -10.48 -2.52
C ILE A 39 -18.05 -9.87 -3.08
N GLU A 40 -18.68 -10.52 -4.07
CA GLU A 40 -19.94 -10.08 -4.64
C GLU A 40 -21.06 -10.04 -3.58
N LYS A 41 -21.21 -11.11 -2.79
CA LYS A 41 -22.19 -11.17 -1.68
C LYS A 41 -21.90 -10.16 -0.56
N LEU A 42 -20.63 -9.81 -0.33
CA LEU A 42 -20.25 -8.74 0.62
C LEU A 42 -20.60 -7.34 0.07
N ASN A 43 -20.40 -7.10 -1.22
CA ASN A 43 -20.81 -5.84 -1.86
C ASN A 43 -22.34 -5.67 -1.90
N GLU A 44 -23.10 -6.75 -2.15
CA GLU A 44 -24.56 -6.77 -2.00
C GLU A 44 -24.98 -6.45 -0.55
N ARG A 45 -24.27 -7.01 0.44
CA ARG A 45 -24.53 -6.73 1.86
C ARG A 45 -24.18 -5.28 2.24
N GLU A 46 -23.10 -4.72 1.71
CA GLU A 46 -22.72 -3.33 1.96
C GLU A 46 -23.74 -2.35 1.35
N THR A 47 -24.15 -2.55 0.11
CA THR A 47 -25.16 -1.69 -0.55
C THR A 47 -26.54 -1.76 0.14
N GLN A 48 -26.92 -2.92 0.70
CA GLN A 48 -28.08 -3.04 1.59
C GLN A 48 -27.92 -2.23 2.89
N LEU A 49 -26.72 -2.24 3.50
CA LEU A 49 -26.45 -1.46 4.71
C LEU A 49 -26.37 0.05 4.44
N GLN A 50 -25.81 0.46 3.31
CA GLN A 50 -25.77 1.87 2.88
C GLN A 50 -27.19 2.43 2.69
N THR A 51 -28.06 1.72 1.96
CA THR A 51 -29.46 2.12 1.77
C THR A 51 -30.25 2.13 3.09
N GLN A 52 -30.04 1.18 4.00
CA GLN A 52 -30.63 1.23 5.34
C GLN A 52 -30.11 2.40 6.19
N MET A 53 -28.84 2.79 6.06
CA MET A 53 -28.33 4.00 6.71
C MET A 53 -28.98 5.27 6.14
N GLU A 54 -29.15 5.37 4.82
CA GLU A 54 -29.85 6.50 4.18
C GLU A 54 -31.30 6.62 4.65
N GLU A 55 -32.05 5.50 4.74
CA GLU A 55 -33.40 5.47 5.33
C GLU A 55 -33.39 5.93 6.80
N SER A 56 -32.43 5.46 7.60
CA SER A 56 -32.31 5.85 9.02
C SER A 56 -31.99 7.34 9.20
N ALA A 57 -31.16 7.92 8.32
CA ALA A 57 -30.86 9.35 8.28
C ALA A 57 -32.08 10.16 7.82
N GLY A 58 -32.86 9.64 6.87
CA GLY A 58 -34.14 10.20 6.45
C GLY A 58 -35.22 10.21 7.55
N LEU A 59 -35.16 9.28 8.52
CA LEU A 59 -35.99 9.31 9.72
C LEU A 59 -35.43 10.27 10.78
N ALA A 60 -34.12 10.24 11.04
CA ALA A 60 -33.47 11.13 12.01
C ALA A 60 -33.67 12.62 11.67
N THR A 61 -33.57 12.99 10.38
CA THR A 61 -33.83 14.35 9.90
C THR A 61 -35.29 14.79 10.10
N ARG A 62 -36.26 13.89 9.89
CA ARG A 62 -37.68 14.17 10.19
C ARG A 62 -37.92 14.43 11.69
N TYR A 63 -37.32 13.63 12.57
CA TYR A 63 -37.39 13.88 14.02
C TYR A 63 -36.69 15.20 14.40
N GLN A 64 -35.55 15.53 13.79
CA GLN A 64 -34.84 16.80 13.98
C GLN A 64 -35.71 18.01 13.58
N GLU A 65 -36.45 17.92 12.46
CA GLU A 65 -37.45 18.91 12.06
C GLU A 65 -38.60 19.01 13.07
N GLU A 66 -39.16 17.89 13.51
CA GLU A 66 -40.31 17.87 14.43
C GLU A 66 -39.95 18.45 15.81
N ILE A 67 -38.78 18.09 16.35
CA ILE A 67 -38.21 18.70 17.56
C ILE A 67 -38.02 20.22 17.37
N SER A 68 -37.59 20.67 16.19
CA SER A 68 -37.39 22.10 15.89
C SER A 68 -38.72 22.85 15.82
N ARG A 69 -39.77 22.25 15.26
CA ARG A 69 -41.14 22.80 15.26
C ARG A 69 -41.72 22.85 16.66
N LEU A 70 -41.58 21.79 17.44
CA LEU A 70 -42.01 21.73 18.84
C LEU A 70 -41.30 22.78 19.71
N LYS A 71 -40.01 23.05 19.49
CA LYS A 71 -39.29 24.17 20.11
C LYS A 71 -39.87 25.53 19.72
N ALA A 72 -40.12 25.76 18.42
CA ALA A 72 -40.70 27.02 17.94
C ALA A 72 -42.12 27.26 18.48
N ASP A 73 -42.97 26.23 18.54
CA ASP A 73 -44.32 26.34 19.11
C ASP A 73 -44.31 26.44 20.64
N SER A 74 -43.36 25.79 21.33
CA SER A 74 -43.12 26.00 22.76
C SER A 74 -42.68 27.45 23.06
N GLN A 75 -41.80 28.02 22.24
CA GLN A 75 -41.37 29.41 22.36
C GLN A 75 -42.54 30.38 22.11
N ARG A 76 -43.29 30.22 21.02
CA ARG A 76 -44.54 30.96 20.75
C ARG A 76 -45.54 30.87 21.90
N LEU A 77 -45.64 29.70 22.54
CA LEU A 77 -46.50 29.52 23.71
C LEU A 77 -45.94 30.21 24.96
N ASN A 78 -44.62 30.29 25.12
CA ASN A 78 -43.99 31.03 26.20
C ASN A 78 -44.16 32.54 26.01
N ASP A 79 -43.98 33.05 24.79
CA ASP A 79 -44.27 34.44 24.41
C ASP A 79 -45.77 34.75 24.63
N SER A 80 -46.66 33.80 24.31
CA SER A 80 -48.10 33.92 24.60
C SER A 80 -48.40 33.84 26.11
N LYS A 81 -47.67 33.03 26.90
CA LYS A 81 -47.76 33.00 28.36
C LYS A 81 -47.30 34.33 28.98
N GLU A 82 -46.21 34.91 28.48
CA GLU A 82 -45.68 36.23 28.91
C GLU A 82 -46.71 37.33 28.66
N ASN A 83 -47.21 37.45 27.42
CA ASN A 83 -48.25 38.41 27.07
C ASN A 83 -49.56 38.17 27.85
N ALA A 84 -49.90 36.91 28.18
CA ALA A 84 -51.07 36.56 28.99
C ALA A 84 -50.88 36.78 30.51
N LYS A 85 -49.69 37.15 31.02
CA LYS A 85 -49.52 37.52 32.44
C LYS A 85 -50.30 38.79 32.84
N GLY A 86 -50.79 39.56 31.86
CA GLY A 86 -51.62 40.74 32.07
C GLY A 86 -53.12 40.48 32.30
N GLU A 87 -53.67 39.33 31.88
CA GLU A 87 -55.11 39.03 31.98
C GLU A 87 -55.39 37.65 32.56
N ASP A 88 -56.10 37.60 33.70
CA ASP A 88 -56.30 36.36 34.47
C ASP A 88 -57.41 35.44 33.91
N ASN A 89 -57.22 34.99 32.67
CA ASN A 89 -58.23 34.24 31.92
C ASN A 89 -58.06 32.71 32.08
N LYS A 90 -59.06 32.06 32.67
CA LYS A 90 -59.10 30.59 32.87
C LYS A 90 -58.92 29.79 31.57
N SER A 91 -59.30 30.34 30.41
CA SER A 91 -59.14 29.71 29.08
C SER A 91 -57.67 29.48 28.72
N SER A 92 -56.77 30.37 29.14
CA SER A 92 -55.32 30.20 28.92
C SER A 92 -54.77 29.05 29.77
N ARG A 93 -55.21 28.94 31.04
CA ARG A 93 -54.75 27.88 31.96
C ARG A 93 -55.22 26.47 31.52
N SER A 94 -56.37 26.33 30.86
CA SER A 94 -56.81 25.02 30.33
C SER A 94 -56.05 24.62 29.06
N LYS A 95 -55.81 25.55 28.12
CA LYS A 95 -54.95 25.30 26.94
C LYS A 95 -53.53 24.90 27.35
N VAL A 96 -52.95 25.61 28.31
CA VAL A 96 -51.62 25.30 28.86
C VAL A 96 -51.57 23.87 29.42
N ARG A 97 -52.57 23.42 30.19
CA ARG A 97 -52.64 22.04 30.68
C ARG A 97 -52.82 20.99 29.58
N GLN A 98 -53.57 21.28 28.52
CA GLN A 98 -53.68 20.38 27.36
C GLN A 98 -52.34 20.22 26.63
N LEU A 99 -51.56 21.31 26.54
CA LEU A 99 -50.25 21.30 25.91
C LEU A 99 -49.18 20.64 26.81
N GLU A 100 -49.23 20.86 28.13
CA GLU A 100 -48.40 20.14 29.11
C GLU A 100 -48.65 18.63 29.04
N LYS A 101 -49.92 18.19 28.92
CA LYS A 101 -50.23 16.76 28.66
C LYS A 101 -49.66 16.28 27.32
N ARG A 102 -49.83 17.04 26.24
CA ARG A 102 -49.38 16.65 24.89
C ARG A 102 -47.85 16.62 24.77
N VAL A 103 -47.13 17.46 25.50
CA VAL A 103 -45.67 17.39 25.64
C VAL A 103 -45.25 16.13 26.39
N ALA A 104 -45.93 15.76 27.49
CA ALA A 104 -45.66 14.49 28.18
C ALA A 104 -45.95 13.26 27.29
N GLU A 105 -47.02 13.31 26.49
CA GLU A 105 -47.36 12.28 25.49
C GLU A 105 -46.26 12.13 24.43
N LEU A 106 -45.69 13.23 23.93
CA LEU A 106 -44.58 13.24 22.98
C LEU A 106 -43.25 12.79 23.59
N VAL A 107 -42.97 13.14 24.86
CA VAL A 107 -41.79 12.63 25.58
C VAL A 107 -41.86 11.10 25.72
N ALA A 108 -43.00 10.57 26.16
CA ALA A 108 -43.21 9.12 26.26
C ALA A 108 -43.11 8.40 24.90
N GLN A 109 -43.59 9.01 23.81
CA GLN A 109 -43.40 8.48 22.46
C GLN A 109 -41.92 8.48 22.02
N ASN A 110 -41.15 9.49 22.40
CA ASN A 110 -39.72 9.59 22.08
C ASN A 110 -38.88 8.60 22.92
N GLU A 111 -39.23 8.38 24.19
CA GLU A 111 -38.65 7.33 25.04
C GLU A 111 -38.98 5.92 24.52
N ALA A 112 -40.21 5.70 24.04
CA ALA A 112 -40.59 4.44 23.38
C ALA A 112 -39.86 4.23 22.04
N ALA A 113 -39.66 5.29 21.26
CA ALA A 113 -38.86 5.22 20.02
C ALA A 113 -37.38 4.90 20.32
N ALA A 114 -36.81 5.48 21.37
CA ALA A 114 -35.44 5.21 21.81
C ALA A 114 -35.27 3.76 22.28
N SER A 115 -36.21 3.19 23.05
CA SER A 115 -36.14 1.78 23.45
C SER A 115 -36.29 0.81 22.27
N LEU A 116 -37.04 1.21 21.22
CA LEU A 116 -37.15 0.46 19.96
C LEU A 116 -35.85 0.51 19.12
N THR A 117 -35.14 1.64 19.09
CA THR A 117 -33.84 1.72 18.43
C THR A 117 -32.76 0.98 19.21
N ASP A 118 -32.70 1.11 20.53
CA ASP A 118 -31.75 0.37 21.36
C ASP A 118 -31.98 -1.16 21.26
N SER A 119 -33.25 -1.61 21.19
CA SER A 119 -33.59 -3.03 20.94
C SER A 119 -33.08 -3.53 19.59
N ARG A 120 -33.30 -2.77 18.51
CA ARG A 120 -32.84 -3.12 17.15
C ARG A 120 -31.32 -3.08 17.00
N ILE A 121 -30.66 -2.17 17.71
CA ILE A 121 -29.20 -2.11 17.78
C ILE A 121 -28.64 -3.35 18.50
N SER A 122 -29.31 -3.83 19.56
CA SER A 122 -28.95 -5.08 20.23
C SER A 122 -29.20 -6.32 19.37
N GLU A 123 -30.25 -6.31 18.54
CA GLU A 123 -30.55 -7.37 17.56
C GLU A 123 -29.47 -7.42 16.46
N TRP A 124 -29.10 -6.26 15.90
CA TRP A 124 -28.01 -6.12 14.93
C TRP A 124 -26.63 -6.54 15.46
N ALA A 125 -26.33 -6.24 16.74
CA ALA A 125 -25.09 -6.66 17.39
C ALA A 125 -24.99 -8.20 17.54
N ALA A 126 -26.12 -8.87 17.79
CA ALA A 126 -26.17 -10.33 17.90
C ALA A 126 -25.97 -11.01 16.54
N ASP A 127 -26.62 -10.52 15.48
CA ASP A 127 -26.52 -11.05 14.11
C ASP A 127 -25.12 -10.94 13.50
N LEU A 128 -24.32 -9.96 13.95
CA LEU A 128 -22.91 -9.80 13.56
C LEU A 128 -21.93 -10.70 14.35
N GLY A 129 -22.41 -11.50 15.30
CA GLY A 129 -21.57 -12.38 16.11
C GLY A 129 -20.62 -11.65 17.07
N VAL A 130 -20.90 -10.37 17.36
CA VAL A 130 -20.10 -9.58 18.30
C VAL A 130 -20.36 -10.10 19.73
N PRO A 131 -19.33 -10.51 20.49
CA PRO A 131 -19.53 -11.00 21.85
C PRO A 131 -20.11 -9.89 22.73
N SER A 132 -21.10 -10.24 23.55
CA SER A 132 -21.86 -9.28 24.37
C SER A 132 -20.96 -8.63 25.43
N GLY A 133 -20.52 -7.40 25.17
CA GLY A 133 -19.58 -6.66 26.00
C GLY A 133 -19.54 -5.16 25.68
N SER A 134 -18.69 -4.45 26.43
CA SER A 134 -18.52 -2.99 26.48
C SER A 134 -18.38 -2.30 25.12
N ASP A 135 -17.74 -2.94 24.15
CA ASP A 135 -17.47 -2.36 22.83
C ASP A 135 -18.73 -1.95 22.07
N THR A 136 -19.86 -2.63 22.29
CA THR A 136 -21.15 -2.26 21.71
C THR A 136 -21.57 -0.84 22.12
N ALA A 137 -21.44 -0.49 23.40
CA ALA A 137 -21.73 0.85 23.91
C ALA A 137 -20.80 1.92 23.32
N VAL A 138 -19.52 1.59 23.12
CA VAL A 138 -18.52 2.49 22.50
C VAL A 138 -18.85 2.75 21.04
N VAL A 139 -19.20 1.72 20.26
CA VAL A 139 -19.63 1.87 18.86
C VAL A 139 -20.92 2.69 18.77
N ILE A 140 -21.91 2.43 19.63
CA ILE A 140 -23.16 3.21 19.70
C ILE A 140 -22.88 4.68 20.02
N GLN A 141 -21.97 4.96 20.97
CA GLN A 141 -21.61 6.34 21.34
C GLN A 141 -20.83 7.05 20.23
N ALA A 142 -19.94 6.34 19.53
CA ALA A 142 -19.21 6.86 18.37
C ALA A 142 -20.18 7.23 17.22
N VAL A 143 -21.14 6.37 16.90
CA VAL A 143 -22.19 6.66 15.89
C VAL A 143 -23.05 7.85 16.33
N LYS A 144 -23.50 7.89 17.60
CA LYS A 144 -24.21 9.06 18.19
C LYS A 144 -23.43 10.36 18.03
N SER A 145 -22.10 10.33 18.13
CA SER A 145 -21.26 11.53 17.99
C SER A 145 -21.18 12.07 16.55
N ARG A 146 -21.15 11.19 15.54
CA ARG A 146 -21.04 11.59 14.12
C ARG A 146 -22.33 12.14 13.53
N LEU A 147 -23.50 11.76 14.04
CA LEU A 147 -24.80 12.25 13.56
C LEU A 147 -25.11 13.73 13.92
N LEU A 148 -24.30 14.38 14.75
CA LEU A 148 -24.59 15.72 15.29
C LEU A 148 -24.09 16.89 14.44
N SER A 149 -23.49 16.67 13.26
CA SER A 149 -22.89 17.75 12.46
C SER A 149 -23.07 17.65 10.93
N THR A 150 -24.24 18.06 10.42
CA THR A 150 -24.40 18.78 9.12
C THR A 150 -25.83 19.37 8.99
N PRO A 151 -26.09 20.38 8.13
CA PRO A 151 -27.38 21.09 8.12
C PRO A 151 -28.20 21.10 6.80
N VAL A 152 -29.49 21.47 6.94
CA VAL A 152 -30.47 22.01 5.95
C VAL A 152 -31.30 21.04 5.06
N VAL A 153 -32.58 21.44 4.85
CA VAL A 153 -33.57 21.10 3.77
C VAL A 153 -34.69 20.05 4.02
N ASN A 154 -35.74 20.48 4.73
CA ASN A 154 -37.21 20.28 4.52
C ASN A 154 -37.80 18.96 3.93
N GLY A 155 -38.74 18.30 4.66
CA GLY A 155 -39.59 17.22 4.09
C GLY A 155 -40.84 16.71 4.87
N SER A 156 -41.93 17.50 4.97
CA SER A 156 -43.37 17.15 5.19
C SER A 156 -43.79 15.70 5.63
N ILE A 157 -44.18 15.44 6.90
CA ILE A 157 -45.57 15.40 7.48
C ILE A 157 -46.55 14.28 7.02
N ASN A 158 -46.91 13.33 7.93
CA ASN A 158 -48.28 12.92 8.42
C ASN A 158 -48.32 11.46 8.98
N GLY A 159 -49.24 11.09 9.92
CA GLY A 159 -49.31 9.65 10.35
C GLY A 159 -50.42 9.06 11.24
N ASP A 160 -50.91 9.71 12.32
CA ASP A 160 -52.18 9.42 13.04
C ASP A 160 -52.44 8.12 13.90
N SER A 161 -53.28 8.28 14.96
CA SER A 161 -54.22 7.30 15.60
C SER A 161 -53.74 6.04 16.40
N SER A 162 -54.51 5.40 17.33
CA SER A 162 -55.63 5.81 18.23
C SER A 162 -56.07 4.69 19.24
N LEU A 163 -56.79 5.07 20.32
CA LEU A 163 -57.80 4.32 21.14
C LEU A 163 -57.51 3.00 21.91
N GLU A 164 -58.00 2.94 23.17
CA GLU A 164 -59.03 1.99 23.69
C GLU A 164 -59.51 2.43 25.10
N LEU A 165 -60.81 2.28 25.44
CA LEU A 165 -61.36 2.71 26.76
C LEU A 165 -62.75 2.08 27.07
N THR A 166 -62.80 0.76 27.28
CA THR A 166 -64.04 -0.02 27.03
C THR A 166 -64.41 -1.09 28.08
N GLN A 167 -63.91 -1.03 29.32
CA GLN A 167 -64.06 -2.13 30.31
C GLN A 167 -64.73 -1.80 31.68
N LEU A 168 -65.54 -0.74 31.81
CA LEU A 168 -66.24 -0.41 33.08
C LEU A 168 -67.76 -0.29 32.94
N ARG A 169 -68.48 -1.43 32.90
CA ARG A 169 -69.96 -1.43 32.94
C ARG A 169 -70.65 -2.62 33.64
N SER A 170 -69.92 -3.55 34.27
CA SER A 170 -70.48 -4.82 34.79
C SER A 170 -70.70 -4.90 36.31
N LYS A 171 -70.32 -3.88 37.10
CA LYS A 171 -70.29 -3.94 38.58
C LYS A 171 -71.52 -3.38 39.32
N VAL A 172 -72.56 -2.90 38.61
CA VAL A 172 -73.66 -2.12 39.24
C VAL A 172 -74.87 -2.98 39.67
N ASP A 173 -75.12 -4.13 39.03
CA ASP A 173 -76.36 -4.90 39.26
C ASP A 173 -76.37 -5.80 40.51
N ALA A 174 -75.28 -5.84 41.28
CA ALA A 174 -75.14 -6.75 42.41
C ALA A 174 -75.87 -6.31 43.69
N GLU A 175 -75.96 -5.01 43.97
CA GLU A 175 -76.32 -4.51 45.32
C GLU A 175 -77.82 -4.59 45.67
N ARG A 176 -78.71 -4.81 44.69
CA ARG A 176 -80.16 -4.63 44.88
C ARG A 176 -80.91 -5.75 45.63
N LYS A 177 -80.27 -6.87 45.98
CA LYS A 177 -80.95 -8.05 46.55
C LYS A 177 -80.93 -8.19 48.08
N SER A 178 -80.12 -7.40 48.81
CA SER A 178 -79.88 -7.66 50.25
C SER A 178 -80.93 -7.10 51.24
N LYS A 179 -81.92 -6.31 50.78
CA LYS A 179 -82.70 -5.41 51.67
C LYS A 179 -84.08 -5.92 52.12
N GLN A 180 -84.46 -7.17 51.82
CA GLN A 180 -85.85 -7.66 51.96
C GLN A 180 -86.10 -8.63 53.14
N VAL A 181 -85.11 -8.86 54.02
CA VAL A 181 -85.17 -9.98 55.00
C VAL A 181 -85.54 -9.56 56.43
N LEU A 182 -85.29 -8.30 56.83
CA LEU A 182 -85.38 -7.89 58.25
C LEU A 182 -86.80 -7.52 58.76
N GLU A 183 -87.80 -7.42 57.89
CA GLU A 183 -89.11 -6.84 58.23
C GLU A 183 -90.10 -7.84 58.88
N LYS A 184 -89.74 -9.13 59.00
CA LYS A 184 -90.65 -10.20 59.46
C LYS A 184 -90.54 -10.58 60.95
N SER A 185 -89.55 -10.09 61.69
CA SER A 185 -89.23 -10.60 63.03
C SER A 185 -90.01 -9.96 64.20
N ASN A 186 -90.88 -8.97 63.93
CA ASN A 186 -91.28 -7.99 64.95
C ASN A 186 -92.78 -8.04 65.34
N LYS A 187 -93.37 -9.25 65.45
CA LYS A 187 -94.81 -9.45 65.77
C LYS A 187 -95.13 -10.50 66.83
N GLU A 188 -94.13 -11.03 67.55
CA GLU A 188 -94.32 -12.23 68.40
C GLU A 188 -94.28 -11.98 69.93
N LEU A 189 -94.09 -10.73 70.39
CA LEU A 189 -93.85 -10.42 71.80
C LEU A 189 -94.99 -9.72 72.56
N GLU A 190 -96.10 -9.34 71.92
CA GLU A 190 -97.19 -8.60 72.57
C GLU A 190 -98.23 -9.48 73.31
N LEU A 191 -98.07 -10.82 73.29
CA LEU A 191 -99.14 -11.77 73.64
C LEU A 191 -98.96 -12.55 74.97
N ARG A 192 -98.07 -12.11 75.88
CA ARG A 192 -97.69 -12.90 77.07
C ARG A 192 -97.81 -12.25 78.46
N ILE A 193 -98.36 -11.04 78.61
CA ILE A 193 -98.48 -10.35 79.91
C ILE A 193 -99.92 -9.87 80.16
N LYS A 194 -100.85 -10.79 80.45
CA LYS A 194 -102.26 -10.42 80.76
C LYS A 194 -103.08 -11.40 81.61
N ALA A 195 -102.45 -12.29 82.40
CA ALA A 195 -103.17 -13.22 83.27
C ALA A 195 -102.32 -13.73 84.46
N PHE A 196 -102.22 -12.96 85.56
CA PHE A 196 -101.87 -13.50 86.89
C PHE A 196 -102.21 -12.56 88.08
N THR A 197 -103.44 -12.04 88.16
CA THR A 197 -103.90 -11.25 89.32
C THR A 197 -105.39 -11.47 89.60
N ASP A 198 -105.70 -12.35 90.55
CA ASP A 198 -106.98 -12.43 91.29
C ASP A 198 -106.81 -13.43 92.44
N GLY A 199 -107.45 -13.19 93.60
CA GLY A 199 -107.55 -14.21 94.66
C GLY A 199 -107.30 -13.79 96.12
N GLU A 200 -107.97 -12.76 96.64
CA GLU A 200 -108.03 -12.55 98.10
C GLU A 200 -109.37 -11.90 98.54
N ALA A 201 -110.40 -12.73 98.77
CA ALA A 201 -111.69 -12.31 99.30
C ALA A 201 -112.45 -13.46 100.00
N ALA A 202 -112.94 -13.21 101.22
CA ALA A 202 -113.61 -14.16 102.14
C ALA A 202 -112.70 -15.32 102.65
N VAL A 203 -112.85 -15.86 103.87
CA VAL A 203 -113.93 -15.77 104.87
C VAL A 203 -113.35 -15.55 106.27
N SER A 204 -113.93 -14.66 107.10
CA SER A 204 -113.88 -14.71 108.58
C SER A 204 -114.84 -13.68 109.23
N ALA A 205 -116.15 -13.77 108.95
CA ALA A 205 -117.17 -12.91 109.57
C ALA A 205 -118.60 -13.51 109.48
N LEU A 206 -118.86 -14.68 110.08
CA LEU A 206 -120.24 -15.15 110.28
C LEU A 206 -120.37 -16.21 111.39
N LEU A 207 -120.61 -15.73 112.62
CA LEU A 207 -121.45 -16.28 113.69
C LEU A 207 -121.56 -15.13 114.74
N ASP A 208 -122.62 -14.95 115.52
CA ASP A 208 -123.70 -15.88 115.87
C ASP A 208 -125.07 -15.16 116.04
N LYS A 209 -126.17 -15.91 116.04
CA LYS A 209 -127.54 -15.43 116.33
C LYS A 209 -128.53 -16.58 116.58
N GLY A 210 -129.19 -16.60 117.75
CA GLY A 210 -130.57 -17.14 117.86
C GLY A 210 -131.04 -17.70 119.22
N LEU A 211 -132.19 -17.18 119.68
CA LEU A 211 -133.26 -17.84 120.47
C LEU A 211 -132.95 -18.10 121.98
N ASP A 212 -133.79 -17.73 122.98
CA ASP A 212 -135.25 -17.87 123.25
C ASP A 212 -135.65 -19.25 123.83
N SER A 213 -136.57 -19.45 124.81
CA SER A 213 -137.41 -18.58 125.68
C SER A 213 -138.18 -19.45 126.75
N VAL A 214 -139.28 -18.96 127.39
CA VAL A 214 -140.34 -19.71 128.18
C VAL A 214 -140.00 -20.08 129.66
N ASP A 215 -140.92 -20.20 130.65
CA ASP A 215 -142.01 -19.28 131.09
C ASP A 215 -142.45 -19.52 132.58
N SER A 216 -143.71 -19.25 132.99
CA SER A 216 -144.04 -18.75 134.36
C SER A 216 -145.39 -19.16 135.05
N ILE A 217 -145.70 -18.54 136.24
CA ILE A 217 -146.98 -18.58 137.05
C ILE A 217 -147.22 -19.96 137.77
N PRO A 218 -148.11 -20.23 138.79
CA PRO A 218 -149.16 -19.48 139.58
C PRO A 218 -148.94 -19.49 141.15
N ASP A 219 -149.84 -19.19 142.12
CA ASP A 219 -150.98 -18.24 142.33
C ASP A 219 -151.41 -18.18 143.85
N THR A 220 -152.69 -18.34 144.28
CA THR A 220 -153.27 -17.78 145.56
C THR A 220 -154.18 -18.68 146.46
N VAL A 221 -154.32 -18.28 147.76
CA VAL A 221 -155.46 -18.30 148.74
C VAL A 221 -156.54 -19.43 148.79
N PRO A 222 -156.97 -19.87 150.02
CA PRO A 222 -158.40 -20.18 150.31
C PRO A 222 -158.95 -19.74 151.71
N THR A 223 -160.26 -19.96 151.97
CA THR A 223 -161.11 -19.35 153.05
C THR A 223 -162.26 -20.28 153.55
N ALA A 224 -163.09 -20.07 154.59
CA ALA A 224 -163.32 -19.01 155.62
C ALA A 224 -163.64 -19.61 157.04
N LEU A 225 -164.78 -19.51 157.80
CA LEU A 225 -166.13 -18.87 157.72
C LEU A 225 -166.85 -18.87 159.12
N GLN A 226 -167.94 -18.08 159.28
CA GLN A 226 -169.19 -18.30 160.07
C GLN A 226 -169.39 -17.87 161.56
N VAL A 227 -170.13 -16.74 161.72
CA VAL A 227 -171.28 -16.41 162.63
C VAL A 227 -171.34 -16.87 164.11
N GLY A 228 -171.68 -15.93 165.01
CA GLY A 228 -172.39 -16.20 166.27
C GLY A 228 -172.10 -15.21 167.42
N LEU A 229 -173.12 -14.57 167.99
CA LEU A 229 -172.97 -13.62 169.11
C LEU A 229 -173.00 -14.31 170.51
N GLU A 230 -172.48 -13.60 171.52
CA GLU A 230 -172.78 -13.77 172.94
C GLU A 230 -172.29 -15.02 173.71
N ALA A 231 -170.96 -15.09 173.87
CA ALA A 231 -170.30 -15.65 175.06
C ALA A 231 -169.11 -14.74 175.50
N VAL A 232 -169.36 -13.43 175.58
CA VAL A 232 -168.37 -12.36 175.37
C VAL A 232 -167.28 -12.20 176.45
N ALA A 233 -167.49 -12.67 177.69
CA ALA A 233 -166.63 -12.28 178.82
C ALA A 233 -165.28 -13.02 178.95
N ASN A 234 -165.20 -14.31 178.60
CA ASN A 234 -164.16 -15.20 179.16
C ASN A 234 -162.97 -15.54 178.25
N LYS A 235 -162.98 -15.16 176.97
CA LYS A 235 -161.95 -15.61 176.01
C LYS A 235 -160.66 -14.79 176.00
N LEU A 236 -160.60 -13.69 176.76
CA LEU A 236 -159.52 -12.69 176.70
C LEU A 236 -158.24 -13.07 177.45
N LYS A 237 -158.28 -14.00 178.43
CA LYS A 237 -157.09 -14.37 179.23
C LYS A 237 -156.25 -15.52 178.68
N HIS A 238 -156.80 -16.39 177.83
CA HIS A 238 -156.09 -17.61 177.39
C HIS A 238 -155.19 -17.41 176.15
N LEU A 239 -155.32 -16.27 175.44
CA LEU A 239 -154.50 -15.95 174.26
C LEU A 239 -153.12 -15.37 174.63
N GLN A 240 -152.98 -14.80 175.83
CA GLN A 240 -151.75 -14.09 176.25
C GLN A 240 -150.56 -15.03 176.54
N THR A 241 -150.81 -16.26 176.98
CA THR A 241 -149.77 -17.23 177.34
C THR A 241 -149.20 -18.03 176.16
N ALA A 242 -149.91 -18.11 175.04
CA ALA A 242 -149.45 -18.86 173.87
C ALA A 242 -148.39 -18.10 173.05
N SER A 243 -148.63 -16.81 172.79
CA SER A 243 -147.75 -15.94 171.99
C SER A 243 -146.31 -15.84 172.53
N GLN A 244 -146.13 -16.03 173.83
CA GLN A 244 -144.82 -15.98 174.48
C GLN A 244 -143.93 -17.20 174.13
N LYS A 245 -144.51 -18.33 173.69
CA LYS A 245 -143.76 -19.53 173.28
C LYS A 245 -143.16 -19.36 171.87
N GLU A 246 -143.90 -18.80 170.93
CA GLU A 246 -143.45 -18.64 169.53
C GLU A 246 -142.26 -17.69 169.41
N ARG A 247 -142.22 -16.61 170.22
CA ARG A 247 -141.09 -15.66 170.24
C ARG A 247 -139.75 -16.35 170.52
N SER A 248 -139.70 -17.26 171.49
CA SER A 248 -138.48 -18.01 171.84
C SER A 248 -137.94 -18.89 170.70
N GLN A 249 -138.79 -19.28 169.74
CA GLN A 249 -138.38 -20.11 168.60
C GLN A 249 -137.91 -19.28 167.38
N HIS A 250 -138.28 -17.99 167.32
CA HIS A 250 -137.74 -17.06 166.34
C HIS A 250 -136.34 -16.55 166.75
N GLU A 251 -136.14 -16.27 168.04
CA GLU A 251 -134.90 -15.72 168.58
C GLU A 251 -133.70 -16.66 168.37
N ALA A 252 -133.89 -17.98 168.56
CA ALA A 252 -132.88 -18.99 168.24
C ALA A 252 -132.51 -19.06 166.74
N ARG A 253 -133.48 -18.88 165.84
CA ARG A 253 -133.25 -18.89 164.38
C ARG A 253 -132.53 -17.65 163.87
N MET A 254 -132.68 -16.50 164.54
CA MET A 254 -131.91 -15.30 164.20
C MET A 254 -130.41 -15.53 164.45
N SER A 255 -130.06 -16.06 165.62
CA SER A 255 -128.65 -16.33 165.98
C SER A 255 -127.98 -17.36 165.05
N GLU A 256 -128.73 -18.36 164.57
CA GLU A 256 -128.22 -19.35 163.61
C GLU A 256 -128.04 -18.77 162.19
N LEU A 257 -128.84 -17.77 161.80
CA LEU A 257 -128.67 -17.01 160.55
C LEU A 257 -127.51 -16.01 160.62
N GLU A 258 -127.34 -15.32 161.75
CA GLU A 258 -126.26 -14.35 161.96
C GLU A 258 -124.89 -15.03 161.84
N ALA A 259 -124.71 -16.22 162.44
CA ALA A 259 -123.49 -17.01 162.30
C ALA A 259 -123.15 -17.39 160.84
N GLN A 260 -124.17 -17.71 160.02
CA GLN A 260 -123.98 -18.03 158.60
C GLN A 260 -123.63 -16.80 157.74
N VAL A 261 -124.04 -15.60 158.16
CA VAL A 261 -123.66 -14.34 157.50
C VAL A 261 -122.20 -13.97 157.82
N GLU A 262 -121.74 -14.20 159.06
CA GLU A 262 -120.34 -13.99 159.46
C GLU A 262 -119.40 -14.89 158.62
N GLU A 263 -119.68 -16.20 158.55
CA GLU A 263 -118.89 -17.18 157.78
C GLU A 263 -118.90 -16.91 156.26
N ALA A 264 -119.99 -16.33 155.74
CA ALA A 264 -120.08 -15.92 154.33
C ALA A 264 -119.23 -14.68 154.02
N ASN A 265 -119.18 -13.70 154.93
CA ASN A 265 -118.39 -12.48 154.76
C ASN A 265 -116.88 -12.74 154.81
N GLU A 266 -116.41 -13.64 155.69
CA GLU A 266 -114.99 -13.97 155.81
C GLU A 266 -114.45 -14.60 154.51
N LYS A 267 -115.18 -15.58 153.95
CA LYS A 267 -114.86 -16.20 152.65
C LYS A 267 -114.96 -15.23 151.48
N LEU A 268 -115.85 -14.24 151.55
CA LEU A 268 -115.91 -13.18 150.55
C LEU A 268 -114.65 -12.30 150.60
N SER A 269 -114.14 -11.99 151.80
CA SER A 269 -112.92 -11.20 151.99
C SER A 269 -111.66 -11.93 151.51
N GLU A 270 -111.52 -13.23 151.77
CA GLU A 270 -110.42 -14.04 151.22
C GLU A 270 -110.47 -14.06 149.68
N SER A 271 -111.68 -14.27 149.12
CA SER A 271 -111.90 -14.28 147.69
C SER A 271 -111.61 -12.94 147.01
N THR A 272 -111.86 -11.80 147.66
CA THR A 272 -111.50 -10.48 147.10
C THR A 272 -110.00 -10.24 147.12
N ASN A 273 -109.32 -10.59 148.22
CA ASN A 273 -107.86 -10.38 148.35
C ASN A 273 -107.09 -11.18 147.29
N ALA A 274 -107.40 -12.47 147.13
CA ALA A 274 -106.77 -13.33 146.12
C ALA A 274 -107.03 -12.83 144.68
N ARG A 275 -108.19 -12.21 144.43
CA ARG A 275 -108.51 -11.59 143.12
C ARG A 275 -107.70 -10.33 142.86
N GLU A 276 -107.31 -9.60 143.91
CA GLU A 276 -106.56 -8.34 143.83
C GLU A 276 -105.05 -8.57 143.68
N GLU A 277 -104.51 -9.63 144.29
CA GLU A 277 -103.15 -10.13 144.01
C GLU A 277 -103.03 -10.62 142.54
N LEU A 278 -103.98 -11.45 142.08
CA LEU A 278 -104.02 -11.91 140.68
C LEU A 278 -104.18 -10.76 139.67
N ALA A 279 -104.84 -9.66 140.05
CA ALA A 279 -104.93 -8.46 139.21
C ALA A 279 -103.58 -7.73 139.10
N GLN A 280 -102.82 -7.62 140.20
CA GLN A 280 -101.48 -7.03 140.20
C GLN A 280 -100.48 -7.87 139.38
N ASP A 281 -100.52 -9.19 139.50
CA ASP A 281 -99.71 -10.09 138.67
C ASP A 281 -100.07 -9.98 137.18
N TYR A 282 -101.37 -9.85 136.85
CA TYR A 282 -101.82 -9.64 135.48
C TYR A 282 -101.35 -8.30 134.90
N ASP A 283 -101.43 -7.20 135.66
CA ASP A 283 -100.94 -5.89 135.23
C ASP A 283 -99.40 -5.86 135.13
N HIS A 284 -98.67 -6.51 136.04
CA HIS A 284 -97.22 -6.67 135.91
C HIS A 284 -96.85 -7.52 134.68
N LEU A 285 -97.61 -8.56 134.37
CA LEU A 285 -97.41 -9.34 133.16
C LEU A 285 -97.73 -8.51 131.90
N LEU A 286 -98.77 -7.68 131.91
CA LEU A 286 -99.09 -6.75 130.82
C LEU A 286 -98.02 -5.68 130.63
N GLN A 287 -97.48 -5.09 131.69
CA GLN A 287 -96.36 -4.14 131.62
C GLN A 287 -95.09 -4.83 131.08
N ARG A 288 -94.84 -6.09 131.46
CA ARG A 288 -93.72 -6.88 130.95
C ARG A 288 -93.91 -7.28 129.48
N ILE A 289 -95.12 -7.61 129.07
CA ILE A 289 -95.47 -7.88 127.66
C ILE A 289 -95.39 -6.59 126.84
N GLY A 290 -95.82 -5.45 127.38
CA GLY A 290 -95.69 -4.13 126.75
C GLY A 290 -94.22 -3.75 126.54
N THR A 291 -93.41 -3.78 127.59
CA THR A 291 -91.96 -3.49 127.49
C THR A 291 -91.22 -4.50 126.61
N MET A 292 -91.58 -5.79 126.61
CA MET A 292 -91.01 -6.77 125.67
C MET A 292 -91.47 -6.53 124.23
N LYS A 293 -92.73 -6.13 124.00
CA LYS A 293 -93.24 -5.74 122.68
C LYS A 293 -92.55 -4.50 122.15
N ASP A 294 -92.35 -3.48 122.97
CA ASP A 294 -91.71 -2.23 122.57
C ASP A 294 -90.21 -2.43 122.36
N ALA A 295 -89.54 -3.22 123.22
CA ALA A 295 -88.15 -3.64 123.00
C ALA A 295 -88.00 -4.49 121.72
N LEU A 296 -88.93 -5.41 121.44
CA LEU A 296 -88.92 -6.19 120.21
C LEU A 296 -89.21 -5.31 118.97
N THR A 297 -90.09 -4.32 119.09
CA THR A 297 -90.40 -3.37 118.01
C THR A 297 -89.21 -2.47 117.72
N ALA A 298 -88.51 -2.00 118.75
CA ALA A 298 -87.25 -1.25 118.63
C ALA A 298 -86.10 -2.11 118.08
N LYS A 299 -86.03 -3.39 118.45
CA LYS A 299 -85.03 -4.33 117.92
C LYS A 299 -85.31 -4.69 116.46
N MET A 300 -86.57 -4.92 116.10
CA MET A 300 -87.00 -5.17 114.71
C MET A 300 -86.84 -3.94 113.81
N SER A 301 -87.05 -2.72 114.34
CA SER A 301 -86.80 -1.49 113.57
C SER A 301 -85.30 -1.21 113.41
N GLY A 302 -84.51 -1.43 114.46
CA GLY A 302 -83.04 -1.38 114.41
C GLY A 302 -82.45 -2.39 113.43
N GLU A 303 -82.85 -3.66 113.50
CA GLU A 303 -82.43 -4.71 112.56
C GLU A 303 -82.94 -4.44 111.14
N SER A 304 -84.11 -3.80 110.96
CA SER A 304 -84.60 -3.35 109.66
C SER A 304 -83.73 -2.24 109.06
N GLU A 305 -83.32 -1.25 109.85
CA GLU A 305 -82.39 -0.20 109.40
C GLU A 305 -80.96 -0.71 109.20
N GLU A 306 -80.47 -1.64 110.01
CA GLU A 306 -79.19 -2.29 109.77
C GLU A 306 -79.24 -3.17 108.51
N LEU A 307 -80.31 -3.95 108.28
CA LEU A 307 -80.50 -4.67 107.02
C LEU A 307 -80.63 -3.71 105.82
N LYS A 308 -81.22 -2.52 105.97
CA LYS A 308 -81.23 -1.48 104.92
C LYS A 308 -79.82 -0.92 104.69
N ARG A 309 -79.03 -0.68 105.75
CA ARG A 309 -77.63 -0.21 105.66
C ARG A 309 -76.75 -1.25 104.98
N LEU A 310 -76.77 -2.50 105.45
CA LEU A 310 -76.02 -3.61 104.86
C LEU A 310 -76.47 -3.89 103.41
N ARG A 311 -77.76 -3.75 103.07
CA ARG A 311 -78.22 -3.84 101.67
C ARG A 311 -77.70 -2.69 100.80
N LYS A 312 -77.62 -1.47 101.33
CA LYS A 312 -77.00 -0.32 100.63
C LYS A 312 -75.49 -0.54 100.43
N GLU A 313 -74.79 -1.02 101.46
CA GLU A 313 -73.35 -1.32 101.41
C GLU A 313 -73.04 -2.50 100.47
N VAL A 314 -73.87 -3.55 100.45
CA VAL A 314 -73.78 -4.64 99.47
C VAL A 314 -74.12 -4.15 98.06
N ALA A 315 -75.04 -3.21 97.89
CA ALA A 315 -75.37 -2.64 96.59
C ALA A 315 -74.25 -1.72 96.05
N THR A 316 -73.66 -0.87 96.89
CA THR A 316 -72.52 -0.03 96.49
C THR A 316 -71.27 -0.87 96.25
N ALA A 317 -70.98 -1.85 97.10
CA ALA A 317 -69.91 -2.83 96.88
C ALA A 317 -70.10 -3.59 95.56
N LYS A 318 -71.30 -4.12 95.27
CA LYS A 318 -71.59 -4.77 93.98
C LYS A 318 -71.48 -3.84 92.78
N SER A 319 -71.84 -2.56 92.92
CA SER A 319 -71.63 -1.58 91.84
C SER A 319 -70.15 -1.24 91.63
N ALA A 320 -69.35 -1.27 92.70
CA ALA A 320 -67.90 -1.06 92.66
C ALA A 320 -67.14 -2.28 92.14
N THR A 321 -67.53 -3.51 92.49
CA THR A 321 -66.95 -4.71 91.87
C THR A 321 -67.33 -4.79 90.39
N ALA A 322 -68.59 -4.52 90.03
CA ALA A 322 -69.01 -4.50 88.62
C ALA A 322 -68.37 -3.36 87.79
N SER A 323 -67.93 -2.26 88.41
CA SER A 323 -67.14 -1.23 87.73
C SER A 323 -65.65 -1.60 87.64
N ALA A 324 -65.09 -2.24 88.68
CA ALA A 324 -63.73 -2.78 88.66
C ALA A 324 -63.58 -3.93 87.65
N GLU A 325 -64.53 -4.85 87.56
CA GLU A 325 -64.59 -5.92 86.56
C GLU A 325 -64.63 -5.35 85.13
N LYS A 326 -65.39 -4.26 84.91
CA LYS A 326 -65.40 -3.53 83.64
C LYS A 326 -64.05 -2.85 83.36
N ALA A 327 -63.42 -2.23 84.36
CA ALA A 327 -62.11 -1.61 84.20
C ALA A 327 -61.00 -2.65 83.92
N VAL A 328 -61.05 -3.82 84.59
CA VAL A 328 -60.13 -4.94 84.36
C VAL A 328 -60.33 -5.53 82.96
N THR A 329 -61.56 -5.90 82.57
CA THR A 329 -61.83 -6.43 81.23
C THR A 329 -61.50 -5.44 80.12
N GLN A 330 -61.74 -4.14 80.33
CA GLN A 330 -61.28 -3.07 79.43
C GLN A 330 -59.75 -3.01 79.37
N SER A 331 -59.05 -3.05 80.51
CA SER A 331 -57.58 -3.07 80.58
C SER A 331 -57.00 -4.29 79.87
N GLU A 332 -57.51 -5.50 80.12
CA GLU A 332 -57.13 -6.72 79.40
C GLU A 332 -57.40 -6.61 77.90
N SER A 333 -58.46 -5.90 77.46
CA SER A 333 -58.72 -5.67 76.04
C SER A 333 -57.68 -4.75 75.42
N THR A 334 -57.24 -3.70 76.14
CA THR A 334 -56.18 -2.80 75.68
C THR A 334 -54.81 -3.47 75.68
N VAL A 335 -54.48 -4.28 76.70
CA VAL A 335 -53.26 -5.09 76.75
C VAL A 335 -53.24 -6.08 75.58
N ARG A 336 -54.31 -6.86 75.36
CA ARG A 336 -54.41 -7.76 74.20
C ARG A 336 -54.39 -7.03 72.84
N GLY A 337 -54.75 -5.75 72.81
CA GLY A 337 -54.58 -4.88 71.65
C GLY A 337 -53.12 -4.48 71.42
N LEU A 338 -52.43 -4.05 72.48
CA LEU A 338 -51.02 -3.67 72.48
C LEU A 338 -50.08 -4.86 72.24
N GLU A 339 -50.40 -6.05 72.75
CA GLU A 339 -49.67 -7.29 72.45
C GLU A 339 -49.77 -7.66 70.97
N LYS A 340 -50.94 -7.45 70.35
CA LYS A 340 -51.14 -7.66 68.91
C LYS A 340 -50.34 -6.64 68.10
N SER A 341 -50.40 -5.35 68.42
CA SER A 341 -49.63 -4.33 67.68
C SER A 341 -48.12 -4.47 67.90
N LEU A 342 -47.65 -4.83 69.11
CA LEU A 342 -46.24 -5.17 69.34
C LEU A 342 -45.82 -6.41 68.53
N LYS A 343 -46.71 -7.37 68.30
CA LYS A 343 -46.42 -8.54 67.46
C LYS A 343 -46.38 -8.17 65.96
N THR A 344 -47.26 -7.29 65.47
CA THR A 344 -47.19 -6.81 64.07
C THR A 344 -45.95 -5.94 63.87
N LEU A 345 -45.69 -4.96 64.74
CA LEU A 345 -44.48 -4.12 64.68
C LEU A 345 -43.18 -4.94 64.72
N ARG A 346 -43.12 -6.02 65.51
CA ARG A 346 -41.95 -6.93 65.48
C ARG A 346 -41.82 -7.65 64.13
N GLY A 347 -42.94 -8.13 63.56
CA GLY A 347 -42.97 -8.70 62.22
C GLY A 347 -42.50 -7.68 61.16
N GLU A 348 -43.05 -6.47 61.17
CA GLU A 348 -42.68 -5.36 60.28
C GLU A 348 -41.20 -4.96 60.43
N VAL A 349 -40.66 -4.96 61.65
CA VAL A 349 -39.23 -4.70 61.93
C VAL A 349 -38.33 -5.83 61.41
N ASP A 350 -38.74 -7.09 61.53
CA ASP A 350 -37.96 -8.22 61.04
C ASP A 350 -38.11 -8.43 59.51
N GLU A 351 -39.20 -7.93 58.91
CA GLU A 351 -39.41 -7.85 57.46
C GLU A 351 -38.55 -6.74 56.84
N THR A 352 -38.58 -5.54 57.43
CA THR A 352 -37.76 -4.40 56.96
C THR A 352 -36.26 -4.64 57.15
N LYS A 353 -35.83 -5.40 58.17
CA LYS A 353 -34.44 -5.90 58.26
C LYS A 353 -34.06 -6.83 57.10
N ARG A 354 -34.95 -7.76 56.71
CA ARG A 354 -34.68 -8.67 55.59
C ARG A 354 -34.63 -7.91 54.26
N ALA A 355 -35.59 -7.04 54.00
CA ALA A 355 -35.57 -6.17 52.82
C ALA A 355 -34.33 -5.25 52.78
N LEU A 356 -33.89 -4.72 53.93
CA LEU A 356 -32.64 -3.93 54.02
C LEU A 356 -31.40 -4.78 53.74
N TRP A 357 -31.35 -6.02 54.27
CA TRP A 357 -30.23 -6.93 54.03
C TRP A 357 -30.18 -7.39 52.57
N GLU A 358 -31.31 -7.78 51.98
CA GLU A 358 -31.43 -8.12 50.56
C GLU A 358 -31.07 -6.93 49.65
N SER A 359 -31.47 -5.71 50.02
CA SER A 359 -31.07 -4.49 49.30
C SER A 359 -29.57 -4.19 49.42
N GLN A 360 -28.95 -4.50 50.56
CA GLN A 360 -27.50 -4.34 50.76
C GLN A 360 -26.72 -5.41 49.99
N GLU A 361 -27.17 -6.66 50.00
CA GLU A 361 -26.60 -7.77 49.23
C GLU A 361 -26.66 -7.47 47.72
N ALA A 362 -27.81 -6.96 47.24
CA ALA A 362 -27.98 -6.51 45.86
C ALA A 362 -27.08 -5.31 45.51
N ALA A 363 -26.96 -4.32 46.40
CA ALA A 363 -26.06 -3.18 46.19
C ALA A 363 -24.59 -3.61 46.14
N ASN A 364 -24.16 -4.47 47.06
CA ASN A 364 -22.81 -5.06 47.07
C ASN A 364 -22.53 -5.84 45.78
N ARG A 365 -23.51 -6.62 45.30
CA ARG A 365 -23.39 -7.39 44.06
C ARG A 365 -23.23 -6.47 42.84
N VAL A 366 -24.09 -5.46 42.68
CA VAL A 366 -23.99 -4.49 41.58
C VAL A 366 -22.67 -3.72 41.66
N GLN A 367 -22.16 -3.44 42.86
CA GLN A 367 -20.84 -2.83 43.04
C GLN A 367 -19.68 -3.76 42.60
N SER A 368 -19.77 -5.08 42.83
CA SER A 368 -18.80 -6.06 42.32
C SER A 368 -18.86 -6.16 40.79
N GLU A 369 -20.06 -6.34 40.23
CA GLU A 369 -20.28 -6.43 38.78
C GLU A 369 -19.81 -5.15 38.05
N TYR A 370 -19.98 -3.98 38.67
CA TYR A 370 -19.45 -2.71 38.16
C TYR A 370 -17.92 -2.63 38.27
N ALA A 371 -17.32 -3.06 39.39
CA ALA A 371 -15.86 -3.08 39.56
C ALA A 371 -15.19 -4.04 38.56
N GLU A 372 -15.76 -5.23 38.35
CA GLU A 372 -15.30 -6.21 37.37
C GLU A 372 -15.40 -5.66 35.93
N SER A 373 -16.49 -4.95 35.61
CA SER A 373 -16.67 -4.26 34.32
C SER A 373 -15.65 -3.12 34.09
N VAL A 374 -15.30 -2.38 35.15
CA VAL A 374 -14.27 -1.32 35.09
C VAL A 374 -12.87 -1.92 34.92
N ASP A 375 -12.53 -2.98 35.66
CA ASP A 375 -11.25 -3.69 35.53
C ASP A 375 -11.10 -4.29 34.11
N GLU A 376 -12.16 -4.90 33.57
CA GLU A 376 -12.14 -5.48 32.24
C GLU A 376 -12.07 -4.41 31.13
N SER A 377 -12.79 -3.30 31.27
CA SER A 377 -12.63 -2.14 30.38
C SER A 377 -11.23 -1.54 30.46
N ALA A 378 -10.60 -1.48 31.65
CA ALA A 378 -9.23 -1.02 31.81
C ALA A 378 -8.21 -1.96 31.14
N ARG A 379 -8.42 -3.29 31.20
CA ARG A 379 -7.61 -4.28 30.46
C ARG A 379 -7.77 -4.11 28.96
N GLN A 380 -8.99 -3.94 28.47
CA GLN A 380 -9.28 -3.69 27.05
C GLN A 380 -8.59 -2.42 26.56
N MET A 381 -8.71 -1.31 27.30
CA MET A 381 -8.00 -0.05 27.02
C MET A 381 -6.49 -0.23 27.02
N SER A 382 -5.92 -0.95 27.99
CA SER A 382 -4.48 -1.24 28.04
C SER A 382 -4.01 -2.12 26.87
N ALA A 383 -4.81 -3.11 26.46
CA ALA A 383 -4.52 -3.96 25.31
C ALA A 383 -4.63 -3.20 23.98
N LEU A 384 -5.58 -2.27 23.85
CA LEU A 384 -5.69 -1.37 22.70
C LEU A 384 -4.53 -0.37 22.65
N GLN A 385 -4.12 0.20 23.78
CA GLN A 385 -2.92 1.04 23.87
C GLN A 385 -1.64 0.26 23.48
N ALA A 386 -1.48 -0.97 23.97
CA ALA A 386 -0.35 -1.82 23.59
C ALA A 386 -0.35 -2.17 22.08
N ARG A 387 -1.53 -2.37 21.48
CA ARG A 387 -1.68 -2.56 20.03
C ARG A 387 -1.39 -1.29 19.23
N LEU A 388 -1.79 -0.12 19.72
CA LEU A 388 -1.46 1.17 19.09
C LEU A 388 0.06 1.40 19.10
N VAL A 389 0.72 1.27 20.25
CA VAL A 389 2.18 1.42 20.36
C VAL A 389 2.93 0.40 19.48
N ALA A 390 2.42 -0.83 19.36
CA ALA A 390 2.99 -1.83 18.46
C ALA A 390 2.80 -1.47 16.97
N ALA A 391 1.66 -0.88 16.59
CA ALA A 391 1.39 -0.43 15.23
C ALA A 391 2.17 0.85 14.89
N GLU A 392 2.35 1.77 15.84
CA GLU A 392 3.21 2.95 15.73
C GLU A 392 4.67 2.54 15.52
N ALA A 393 5.20 1.63 16.35
CA ALA A 393 6.55 1.08 16.18
C ALA A 393 6.74 0.32 14.86
N GLN A 394 5.70 -0.38 14.36
CA GLN A 394 5.74 -0.99 13.03
C GLN A 394 5.72 0.08 11.92
N LEU A 395 4.94 1.15 12.05
CA LEU A 395 4.90 2.25 11.08
C LEU A 395 6.24 3.00 11.03
N GLU A 396 6.90 3.22 12.17
CA GLU A 396 8.26 3.76 12.25
C GLU A 396 9.28 2.83 11.56
N ALA A 397 9.21 1.52 11.82
CA ALA A 397 10.07 0.53 11.16
C ALA A 397 9.85 0.53 9.62
N ASP A 398 8.59 0.48 9.18
CA ASP A 398 8.20 0.56 7.77
C ASP A 398 8.59 1.92 7.13
N SER A 399 8.68 3.00 7.91
CA SER A 399 9.22 4.29 7.44
C SER A 399 10.74 4.20 7.25
N THR A 400 11.49 3.80 8.27
CA THR A 400 12.96 3.68 8.16
C THR A 400 13.40 2.69 7.08
N GLN A 401 12.58 1.67 6.77
CA GLN A 401 12.81 0.78 5.63
C GLN A 401 12.51 1.45 4.27
N ARG A 402 11.52 2.35 4.17
CA ARG A 402 11.33 3.18 2.96
C ARG A 402 12.49 4.13 2.78
N ASP A 403 12.90 4.84 3.83
CA ASP A 403 14.02 5.79 3.80
C ASP A 403 15.31 5.09 3.31
N GLN A 404 15.62 3.90 3.84
CA GLN A 404 16.76 3.07 3.40
C GLN A 404 16.64 2.57 1.94
N LEU A 405 15.42 2.38 1.43
CA LEU A 405 15.19 1.99 0.03
C LEU A 405 15.29 3.20 -0.91
N GLU A 406 14.87 4.38 -0.46
CA GLU A 406 15.00 5.65 -1.18
C GLU A 406 16.48 6.06 -1.28
N ASP A 407 17.22 6.07 -0.16
CA ASP A 407 18.69 6.17 -0.11
C ASP A 407 19.37 5.21 -1.11
N ARG A 408 18.86 3.97 -1.21
CA ARG A 408 19.45 2.96 -2.10
C ARG A 408 19.06 3.15 -3.57
N VAL A 409 17.91 3.73 -3.85
CA VAL A 409 17.52 4.15 -5.21
C VAL A 409 18.38 5.35 -5.63
N GLU A 410 18.53 6.38 -4.80
CA GLU A 410 19.40 7.53 -5.10
C GLU A 410 20.85 7.09 -5.37
N GLN A 411 21.39 6.16 -4.57
CA GLN A 411 22.70 5.56 -4.82
C GLN A 411 22.77 4.84 -6.18
N LEU A 412 21.78 4.03 -6.53
CA LEU A 412 21.74 3.30 -7.80
C LEU A 412 21.55 4.23 -9.01
N GLU A 413 20.79 5.32 -8.87
CA GLU A 413 20.67 6.36 -9.88
C GLU A 413 21.98 7.15 -10.02
N SER A 414 22.69 7.43 -8.93
CA SER A 414 24.02 8.05 -8.96
C SER A 414 25.06 7.13 -9.62
N ASP A 415 25.09 5.84 -9.26
CA ASP A 415 25.94 4.82 -9.88
C ASP A 415 25.65 4.69 -11.38
N LEU A 416 24.37 4.68 -11.78
CA LEU A 416 23.93 4.62 -13.18
C LEU A 416 24.33 5.88 -13.96
N ASN A 417 24.13 7.07 -13.39
CA ASN A 417 24.55 8.33 -14.01
C ASN A 417 26.08 8.40 -14.13
N GLN A 418 26.84 7.90 -13.16
CA GLN A 418 28.30 7.79 -13.27
C GLN A 418 28.71 6.81 -14.38
N ALA A 419 28.04 5.65 -14.48
CA ALA A 419 28.28 4.68 -15.54
C ALA A 419 28.01 5.28 -16.93
N LEU A 420 26.85 5.91 -17.13
CA LEU A 420 26.46 6.57 -18.39
C LEU A 420 27.42 7.71 -18.77
N ASN A 421 27.86 8.51 -17.80
CA ASN A 421 28.88 9.54 -18.04
C ASN A 421 30.23 8.93 -18.47
N SER A 422 30.63 7.80 -17.89
CA SER A 422 31.85 7.09 -18.30
C SER A 422 31.71 6.45 -19.69
N GLU A 423 30.55 5.89 -20.03
CA GLU A 423 30.27 5.37 -21.38
C GLU A 423 30.31 6.50 -22.42
N GLY A 424 29.71 7.66 -22.12
CA GLY A 424 29.79 8.85 -22.97
C GLY A 424 31.23 9.33 -23.20
N GLN A 425 32.10 9.24 -22.19
CA GLN A 425 33.53 9.52 -22.32
C GLN A 425 34.22 8.51 -23.25
N TRP A 426 34.02 7.20 -23.04
CA TRP A 426 34.59 6.16 -23.91
C TRP A 426 34.09 6.23 -25.36
N VAL A 427 32.83 6.63 -25.57
CA VAL A 427 32.28 6.89 -26.92
C VAL A 427 32.95 8.11 -27.55
N GLY A 428 33.11 9.21 -26.82
CA GLY A 428 33.82 10.40 -27.31
C GLY A 428 35.29 10.13 -27.64
N GLU A 429 36.01 9.41 -26.78
CA GLU A 429 37.38 8.96 -27.05
C GLU A 429 37.45 8.06 -28.29
N ARG A 430 36.51 7.12 -28.44
CA ARG A 430 36.41 6.26 -29.62
C ARG A 430 36.14 7.06 -30.89
N GLU A 431 35.30 8.09 -30.86
CA GLU A 431 35.05 8.98 -32.00
C GLU A 431 36.30 9.78 -32.37
N VAL A 432 36.99 10.36 -31.39
CA VAL A 432 38.29 11.02 -31.61
C VAL A 432 39.30 10.04 -32.21
N HIS A 433 39.39 8.82 -31.69
CA HIS A 433 40.26 7.79 -32.24
C HIS A 433 39.89 7.43 -33.68
N LEU A 434 38.61 7.23 -34.01
CA LEU A 434 38.15 6.98 -35.39
C LEU A 434 38.53 8.13 -36.33
N VAL A 435 38.36 9.39 -35.93
CA VAL A 435 38.78 10.56 -36.71
C VAL A 435 40.30 10.61 -36.87
N THR A 436 41.09 10.29 -35.84
CA THR A 436 42.57 10.20 -36.00
C THR A 436 42.99 9.07 -36.92
N ILE A 437 42.32 7.91 -36.88
CA ILE A 437 42.57 6.77 -37.78
C ILE A 437 42.24 7.16 -39.23
N GLN A 438 41.09 7.80 -39.49
CA GLN A 438 40.73 8.29 -40.82
C GLN A 438 41.72 9.33 -41.35
N ASN A 439 42.18 10.25 -40.51
CA ASN A 439 43.19 11.24 -40.89
C ASN A 439 44.56 10.58 -41.18
N LEU A 440 44.94 9.56 -40.42
CA LEU A 440 46.17 8.79 -40.68
C LEU A 440 46.04 7.91 -41.93
N GLN A 441 44.88 7.32 -42.20
CA GLN A 441 44.59 6.57 -43.43
C GLN A 441 44.70 7.50 -44.65
N GLY A 442 44.00 8.65 -44.65
CA GLY A 442 44.10 9.64 -45.73
C GLY A 442 45.49 10.28 -45.88
N ALA A 443 46.32 10.28 -44.84
CA ALA A 443 47.72 10.68 -44.93
C ALA A 443 48.62 9.58 -45.53
N LEU A 444 48.35 8.30 -45.20
CA LEU A 444 49.03 7.15 -45.79
C LEU A 444 48.66 6.95 -47.26
N GLU A 445 47.39 7.11 -47.63
CA GLU A 445 46.90 7.07 -49.01
C GLU A 445 47.61 8.13 -49.87
N ARG A 446 47.63 9.40 -49.43
CA ARG A 446 48.38 10.47 -50.12
C ARG A 446 49.88 10.22 -50.20
N LEU A 447 50.47 9.56 -49.19
CA LEU A 447 51.88 9.17 -49.22
C LEU A 447 52.11 8.04 -50.23
N GLN A 448 51.20 7.07 -50.32
CA GLN A 448 51.23 6.01 -51.33
C GLN A 448 51.06 6.60 -52.74
N GLU A 449 50.05 7.42 -52.99
CA GLU A 449 49.87 8.16 -54.25
C GLU A 449 51.13 8.96 -54.64
N SER A 450 51.75 9.66 -53.67
CA SER A 450 52.99 10.39 -53.89
C SER A 450 54.19 9.47 -54.19
N LYS A 451 54.25 8.27 -53.60
CA LYS A 451 55.33 7.32 -53.86
C LYS A 451 55.15 6.53 -55.13
N ASP A 452 53.93 6.18 -55.50
CA ASP A 452 53.62 5.57 -56.79
C ASP A 452 53.90 6.58 -57.92
N ALA A 453 53.55 7.85 -57.75
CA ALA A 453 53.93 8.92 -58.68
C ALA A 453 55.45 9.17 -58.75
N GLU A 454 56.18 9.13 -57.63
CA GLU A 454 57.65 9.16 -57.63
C GLU A 454 58.26 7.96 -58.36
N VAL A 455 57.71 6.76 -58.16
CA VAL A 455 58.15 5.52 -58.80
C VAL A 455 57.86 5.54 -60.30
N ASP A 456 56.67 5.94 -60.75
CA ASP A 456 56.35 6.06 -62.17
C ASP A 456 57.23 7.12 -62.86
N MET A 457 57.49 8.26 -62.21
CA MET A 457 58.45 9.25 -62.70
C MET A 457 59.88 8.70 -62.79
N ALA A 458 60.31 7.88 -61.83
CA ALA A 458 61.63 7.25 -61.86
C ALA A 458 61.71 6.15 -62.94
N VAL A 459 60.67 5.34 -63.09
CA VAL A 459 60.56 4.29 -64.10
C VAL A 459 60.51 4.87 -65.51
N GLU A 460 59.80 5.97 -65.76
CA GLU A 460 59.78 6.59 -67.08
C GLU A 460 61.10 7.29 -67.42
N LYS A 461 61.79 7.91 -66.43
CA LYS A 461 63.17 8.39 -66.60
C LYS A 461 64.13 7.25 -66.98
N LEU A 462 64.08 6.13 -66.25
CA LEU A 462 64.91 4.96 -66.55
C LEU A 462 64.56 4.34 -67.92
N ARG A 463 63.29 4.39 -68.35
CA ARG A 463 62.88 4.01 -69.71
C ARG A 463 63.44 4.98 -70.76
N ASP A 464 63.46 6.29 -70.51
CA ASP A 464 64.07 7.28 -71.42
C ASP A 464 65.59 7.17 -71.49
N GLU A 465 66.27 6.96 -70.37
CA GLU A 465 67.70 6.64 -70.31
C GLU A 465 68.00 5.35 -71.08
N LEU A 466 67.18 4.30 -70.93
CA LEU A 466 67.31 3.06 -71.70
C LEU A 466 67.02 3.27 -73.20
N ARG A 467 66.02 4.07 -73.58
CA ARG A 467 65.72 4.44 -74.97
C ARG A 467 66.90 5.20 -75.60
N ALA A 468 67.49 6.14 -74.87
CA ALA A 468 68.66 6.90 -75.28
C ALA A 468 69.89 6.00 -75.43
N ALA A 469 70.26 5.23 -74.39
CA ALA A 469 71.38 4.30 -74.45
C ALA A 469 71.23 3.25 -75.56
N THR A 470 70.01 2.76 -75.83
CA THR A 470 69.75 1.83 -76.95
C THR A 470 69.86 2.53 -78.32
N LYS A 471 69.47 3.81 -78.42
CA LYS A 471 69.66 4.61 -79.64
C LYS A 471 71.14 4.88 -79.89
N ASP A 472 71.90 5.21 -78.86
CA ASP A 472 73.32 5.51 -78.95
C ASP A 472 74.14 4.24 -79.22
N LEU A 473 73.76 3.10 -78.63
CA LEU A 473 74.30 1.78 -79.00
C LEU A 473 74.03 1.44 -80.47
N ARG A 474 72.81 1.68 -81.00
CA ARG A 474 72.52 1.51 -82.44
C ARG A 474 73.33 2.47 -83.31
N ALA A 475 73.55 3.70 -82.86
CA ALA A 475 74.38 4.67 -83.58
C ALA A 475 75.86 4.24 -83.62
N ALA A 476 76.39 3.75 -82.49
CA ALA A 476 77.74 3.21 -82.37
C ALA A 476 77.94 1.92 -83.19
N LEU A 477 76.97 1.00 -83.16
CA LEU A 477 76.98 -0.20 -84.02
C LEU A 477 76.95 0.18 -85.50
N ALA A 478 76.07 1.10 -85.92
CA ALA A 478 76.05 1.58 -87.30
C ALA A 478 77.31 2.39 -87.67
N GLN A 479 78.05 2.95 -86.71
CA GLN A 479 79.38 3.55 -86.95
C GLN A 479 80.45 2.46 -87.11
N ALA A 480 80.42 1.41 -86.28
CA ALA A 480 81.30 0.26 -86.39
C ALA A 480 81.10 -0.48 -87.73
N GLU A 481 79.86 -0.76 -88.13
CA GLU A 481 79.54 -1.35 -89.46
C GLU A 481 80.06 -0.50 -90.62
N ARG A 482 79.99 0.84 -90.51
CA ARG A 482 80.57 1.75 -91.52
C ARG A 482 82.09 1.73 -91.49
N ALA A 483 82.71 1.66 -90.30
CA ALA A 483 84.16 1.59 -90.15
C ALA A 483 84.71 0.25 -90.67
N GLU A 484 84.07 -0.88 -90.35
CA GLU A 484 84.36 -2.19 -90.96
C GLU A 484 84.15 -2.16 -92.47
N GLY A 485 83.06 -1.55 -92.95
CA GLY A 485 82.78 -1.38 -94.37
C GLY A 485 83.79 -0.50 -95.10
N GLN A 486 84.44 0.45 -94.41
CA GLN A 486 85.57 1.23 -94.90
C GLN A 486 86.88 0.44 -94.83
N LEU A 487 87.12 -0.29 -93.74
CA LEU A 487 88.29 -1.15 -93.57
C LEU A 487 88.33 -2.22 -94.67
N ARG A 488 87.25 -2.97 -94.89
CA ARG A 488 87.14 -3.97 -95.97
C ARG A 488 87.34 -3.37 -97.36
N LYS A 489 86.91 -2.12 -97.60
CA LYS A 489 87.20 -1.39 -98.84
C LYS A 489 88.68 -1.01 -98.95
N SER A 490 89.32 -0.62 -97.85
CA SER A 490 90.75 -0.33 -97.78
C SER A 490 91.60 -1.58 -97.94
N GLU A 491 91.17 -2.72 -97.39
CA GLU A 491 91.79 -4.05 -97.55
C GLU A 491 91.68 -4.52 -99.00
N LEU A 492 90.51 -4.41 -99.64
CA LEU A 492 90.34 -4.70 -101.07
C LEU A 492 91.13 -3.74 -101.98
N SER A 493 91.23 -2.46 -101.60
CA SER A 493 92.07 -1.49 -102.30
C SER A 493 93.57 -1.73 -102.07
N GLY A 494 93.94 -2.29 -100.90
CA GLY A 494 95.29 -2.74 -100.59
C GLY A 494 95.66 -3.96 -101.41
N ALA A 495 94.83 -5.01 -101.40
CA ALA A 495 95.03 -6.22 -102.19
C ALA A 495 95.08 -5.95 -103.71
N THR A 496 94.31 -4.98 -104.22
CA THR A 496 94.44 -4.55 -105.63
C THR A 496 95.71 -3.72 -105.86
N ALA A 497 96.11 -2.84 -104.94
CA ALA A 497 97.39 -2.15 -105.01
C ALA A 497 98.59 -3.11 -104.95
N GLU A 498 98.54 -4.16 -104.12
CA GLU A 498 99.51 -5.25 -104.06
C GLU A 498 99.56 -6.03 -105.38
N GLN A 499 98.41 -6.37 -105.99
CA GLN A 499 98.37 -6.97 -107.33
C GLN A 499 98.97 -6.06 -108.40
N TYR A 500 98.77 -4.74 -108.32
CA TYR A 500 99.44 -3.79 -109.23
C TYR A 500 100.94 -3.68 -108.95
N GLN A 501 101.38 -3.68 -107.68
CA GLN A 501 102.79 -3.72 -107.32
C GLN A 501 103.47 -5.01 -107.80
N GLN A 502 102.81 -6.16 -107.66
CA GLN A 502 103.32 -7.43 -108.18
C GLN A 502 103.44 -7.39 -109.71
N ARG A 503 102.41 -6.92 -110.43
CA ARG A 503 102.49 -6.73 -111.89
C ARG A 503 103.61 -5.78 -112.31
N ILE A 504 103.85 -4.71 -111.55
CA ILE A 504 104.96 -3.78 -111.79
C ILE A 504 106.30 -4.48 -111.52
N ALA A 505 106.42 -5.30 -110.47
CA ALA A 505 107.62 -6.08 -110.19
C ALA A 505 107.88 -7.13 -111.27
N ASP A 506 106.85 -7.83 -111.75
CA ASP A 506 106.92 -8.77 -112.87
C ASP A 506 107.38 -8.06 -114.16
N GLN A 507 106.82 -6.88 -114.47
CA GLN A 507 107.22 -6.04 -115.60
C GLN A 507 108.63 -5.45 -115.45
N VAL A 508 109.09 -5.16 -114.23
CA VAL A 508 110.47 -4.74 -113.95
C VAL A 508 111.43 -5.92 -114.14
N GLY A 509 111.06 -7.13 -113.71
CA GLY A 509 111.82 -8.35 -113.98
C GLY A 509 111.88 -8.68 -115.48
N GLU A 510 110.79 -8.47 -116.22
CA GLU A 510 110.77 -8.57 -117.69
C GLU A 510 111.64 -7.49 -118.34
N LEU A 511 111.63 -6.25 -117.84
CA LEU A 511 112.53 -5.19 -118.30
C LEU A 511 114.00 -5.48 -117.98
N GLU A 512 114.32 -6.06 -116.82
CA GLU A 512 115.69 -6.48 -116.48
C GLU A 512 116.15 -7.65 -117.36
N ARG A 513 115.27 -8.61 -117.62
CA ARG A 513 115.50 -9.68 -118.59
C ARG A 513 115.75 -9.12 -120.00
N LEU A 514 114.89 -8.24 -120.50
CA LEU A 514 115.04 -7.60 -121.82
C LEU A 514 116.30 -6.74 -121.89
N ARG A 515 116.67 -6.04 -120.81
CA ARG A 515 117.96 -5.32 -120.71
C ARG A 515 119.15 -6.27 -120.76
N HIS A 516 119.07 -7.44 -120.13
CA HIS A 516 120.12 -8.46 -120.21
C HIS A 516 120.20 -9.08 -121.61
N GLU A 517 119.07 -9.39 -122.24
CA GLU A 517 119.03 -9.88 -123.63
C GLU A 517 119.58 -8.82 -124.62
N VAL A 518 119.27 -7.53 -124.43
CA VAL A 518 119.89 -6.42 -125.19
C VAL A 518 121.38 -6.27 -124.89
N ALA A 519 121.85 -6.51 -123.66
CA ALA A 519 123.28 -6.50 -123.34
C ALA A 519 124.02 -7.67 -124.01
N VAL A 520 123.46 -8.88 -123.99
CA VAL A 520 124.01 -10.06 -124.70
C VAL A 520 124.02 -9.82 -126.21
N LEU A 521 122.98 -9.22 -126.78
CA LEU A 521 122.96 -8.82 -128.19
C LEU A 521 124.02 -7.75 -128.53
N LYS A 522 124.27 -6.80 -127.63
CA LYS A 522 125.35 -5.82 -127.76
C LYS A 522 126.73 -6.49 -127.73
N ASP A 523 126.93 -7.50 -126.89
CA ASP A 523 128.20 -8.23 -126.83
C ASP A 523 128.38 -9.17 -128.03
N HIS A 524 127.31 -9.79 -128.54
CA HIS A 524 127.32 -10.48 -129.84
C HIS A 524 127.65 -9.54 -131.00
N LEU A 525 127.16 -8.29 -130.98
CA LEU A 525 127.52 -7.26 -131.95
C LEU A 525 129.00 -6.88 -131.85
N ASN A 526 129.52 -6.67 -130.63
CA ASN A 526 130.93 -6.36 -130.38
C ASN A 526 131.86 -7.49 -130.86
N GLU A 527 131.52 -8.75 -130.56
CA GLU A 527 132.28 -9.93 -131.00
C GLU A 527 132.23 -10.10 -132.53
N SER A 528 131.08 -9.82 -133.16
CA SER A 528 130.94 -9.82 -134.63
C SER A 528 131.80 -8.73 -135.28
N MET A 529 131.79 -7.52 -134.72
CA MET A 529 132.62 -6.39 -135.15
C MET A 529 134.11 -6.64 -134.93
N ARG A 530 134.48 -7.41 -133.89
CA ARG A 530 135.86 -7.84 -133.64
C ARG A 530 136.35 -8.79 -134.73
N ARG A 531 135.60 -9.85 -135.03
CA ARG A 531 135.97 -10.84 -136.06
C ARG A 531 136.15 -10.20 -137.44
N LEU A 532 135.25 -9.27 -137.81
CA LEU A 532 135.35 -8.50 -139.05
C LEU A 532 136.63 -7.65 -139.17
N ARG A 533 137.28 -7.34 -138.03
CA ARG A 533 138.51 -6.54 -137.94
C ARG A 533 139.80 -7.37 -137.93
N GLU A 534 139.70 -8.69 -137.80
CA GLU A 534 140.86 -9.60 -137.76
C GLU A 534 141.18 -10.22 -139.15
N GLU A 535 140.24 -10.19 -140.11
CA GLU A 535 140.43 -10.71 -141.49
C GLU A 535 140.95 -9.68 -142.52
N SER A 536 141.30 -8.45 -142.13
CA SER A 536 141.62 -7.34 -143.05
C SER A 536 143.00 -6.69 -142.82
N SER A 537 144.08 -7.49 -142.88
CA SER A 537 145.47 -6.99 -142.84
C SER A 537 146.22 -7.11 -144.18
N GLU A 538 146.66 -5.97 -144.72
CA GLU A 538 147.29 -5.83 -146.03
C GLU A 538 148.81 -6.06 -145.96
N PHE A 539 149.39 -7.12 -146.58
CA PHE A 539 150.87 -7.22 -146.67
C PHE A 539 151.49 -8.14 -147.77
N ASN A 540 150.76 -8.53 -148.83
CA ASN A 540 151.19 -9.64 -149.72
C ASN A 540 151.41 -9.35 -151.23
N LEU A 541 151.76 -8.11 -151.63
CA LEU A 541 151.84 -7.75 -153.06
C LEU A 541 153.21 -7.36 -153.66
N ASP A 542 154.28 -7.15 -152.88
CA ASP A 542 155.45 -6.40 -153.40
C ASP A 542 156.68 -7.26 -153.83
N LYS A 543 156.91 -8.43 -153.21
CA LYS A 543 158.20 -9.13 -153.32
C LYS A 543 158.55 -9.67 -154.72
N ARG A 544 157.56 -10.00 -155.56
CA ARG A 544 157.80 -10.51 -156.94
C ARG A 544 158.08 -9.39 -157.96
N VAL A 545 157.45 -8.22 -157.80
CA VAL A 545 157.56 -7.13 -158.78
C VAL A 545 158.96 -6.52 -158.74
N ILE A 546 159.42 -6.11 -157.54
CA ILE A 546 160.74 -5.50 -157.32
C ILE A 546 161.87 -6.42 -157.81
N THR A 547 161.79 -7.73 -157.53
CA THR A 547 162.82 -8.70 -157.90
C THR A 547 163.04 -8.77 -159.42
N ASN A 548 161.98 -8.72 -160.23
CA ASN A 548 162.12 -8.77 -161.70
C ASN A 548 162.76 -7.51 -162.29
N LEU A 549 162.47 -6.31 -161.75
CA LEU A 549 163.06 -5.06 -162.25
C LEU A 549 164.58 -5.01 -162.00
N ILE A 550 165.05 -5.49 -160.84
CA ILE A 550 166.48 -5.57 -160.52
C ILE A 550 167.23 -6.49 -161.51
N VAL A 551 166.67 -7.66 -161.82
CA VAL A 551 167.28 -8.61 -162.77
C VAL A 551 167.33 -8.02 -164.19
N GLY A 552 166.26 -7.35 -164.64
CA GLY A 552 166.22 -6.67 -165.93
C GLY A 552 167.26 -5.56 -166.08
N PHE A 553 167.55 -4.82 -165.00
CA PHE A 553 168.56 -3.75 -165.00
C PHE A 553 170.00 -4.26 -165.13
N LEU A 554 170.31 -5.45 -164.61
CA LEU A 554 171.67 -6.02 -164.62
C LEU A 554 172.04 -6.76 -165.91
N ALA A 555 171.04 -7.31 -166.62
CA ALA A 555 171.26 -8.13 -167.82
C ALA A 555 171.65 -7.34 -169.10
N LEU A 556 171.59 -6.00 -169.08
CA LEU A 556 171.80 -5.17 -170.26
C LEU A 556 173.28 -4.69 -170.40
N PRO A 557 173.90 -4.84 -171.60
CA PRO A 557 175.25 -4.35 -171.86
C PRO A 557 175.32 -2.81 -171.92
N TYR A 558 176.52 -2.25 -171.80
CA TYR A 558 176.75 -0.81 -171.77
C TYR A 558 176.48 -0.15 -173.14
N GLY A 559 175.36 0.57 -173.24
CA GLY A 559 175.03 1.44 -174.39
C GLY A 559 173.55 1.55 -174.76
N ASP A 560 172.67 0.68 -174.26
CA ASP A 560 171.24 0.67 -174.64
C ASP A 560 170.39 1.72 -173.89
N SER A 561 169.52 2.41 -174.63
CA SER A 561 168.55 3.40 -174.14
C SER A 561 167.55 2.82 -173.14
N LYS A 562 167.19 1.54 -173.29
CA LYS A 562 166.17 0.86 -172.45
C LYS A 562 166.54 0.80 -170.97
N ARG A 563 167.83 0.94 -170.63
CA ARG A 563 168.31 0.94 -169.24
C ARG A 563 167.80 2.14 -168.45
N TYR A 564 167.51 3.26 -169.12
CA TYR A 564 167.01 4.49 -168.50
C TYR A 564 165.53 4.34 -168.07
N GLU A 565 164.71 3.71 -168.93
CA GLU A 565 163.28 3.48 -168.70
C GLU A 565 163.05 2.58 -167.47
N ILE A 566 163.82 1.49 -167.34
CA ILE A 566 163.74 0.59 -166.18
C ILE A 566 164.09 1.33 -164.88
N LEU A 567 165.15 2.15 -164.90
CA LEU A 567 165.57 2.98 -163.75
C LEU A 567 164.46 3.94 -163.30
N GLN A 568 163.82 4.62 -164.26
CA GLN A 568 162.72 5.56 -164.02
C GLN A 568 161.45 4.87 -163.50
N LEU A 569 161.22 3.61 -163.89
CA LEU A 569 160.12 2.78 -163.38
C LEU A 569 160.40 2.32 -161.93
N MET A 570 161.66 1.99 -161.60
CA MET A 570 162.08 1.66 -160.23
C MET A 570 161.96 2.85 -159.27
N SER A 571 162.37 4.06 -159.69
CA SER A 571 162.27 5.25 -158.82
C SER A 571 160.84 5.63 -158.46
N SER A 572 159.88 5.33 -159.33
CA SER A 572 158.45 5.55 -159.10
C SER A 572 157.88 4.56 -158.07
N ILE A 573 158.14 3.26 -158.23
CA ILE A 573 157.61 2.21 -157.34
C ILE A 573 158.24 2.28 -155.95
N LEU A 574 159.56 2.50 -155.85
CA LEU A 574 160.28 2.56 -154.56
C LEU A 574 160.40 3.98 -153.97
N GLN A 575 159.70 4.97 -154.54
CA GLN A 575 159.61 6.35 -154.02
C GLN A 575 160.98 7.00 -153.69
N PHE A 576 161.95 6.88 -154.59
CA PHE A 576 163.31 7.40 -154.37
C PHE A 576 163.31 8.93 -154.17
N SER A 577 163.96 9.42 -153.11
CA SER A 577 164.18 10.85 -152.89
C SER A 577 165.16 11.45 -153.91
N GLU A 578 165.10 12.76 -154.14
CA GLU A 578 165.90 13.44 -155.19
C GLU A 578 167.41 13.19 -155.06
N GLU A 579 167.96 13.14 -153.84
CA GLU A 579 169.38 12.81 -153.59
C GLU A 579 169.79 11.41 -154.07
N GLN A 580 168.85 10.46 -154.08
CA GLN A 580 169.07 9.10 -154.57
C GLN A 580 168.95 9.05 -156.10
N GLN A 581 168.05 9.85 -156.68
CA GLN A 581 167.90 9.98 -158.14
C GLN A 581 169.12 10.67 -158.79
N GLU A 582 169.77 11.62 -158.11
CA GLU A 582 171.03 12.22 -158.56
C GLU A 582 172.16 11.19 -158.60
N LYS A 583 172.32 10.37 -157.55
CA LYS A 583 173.33 9.29 -157.51
C LYS A 583 173.05 8.15 -158.51
N ALA A 584 171.79 7.95 -158.88
CA ALA A 584 171.39 7.05 -159.97
C ALA A 584 171.61 7.65 -161.38
N GLY A 585 171.96 8.93 -161.48
CA GLY A 585 172.30 9.61 -162.74
C GLY A 585 171.09 10.03 -163.60
N LEU A 586 169.88 10.05 -163.04
CA LEU A 586 168.63 10.16 -163.83
C LEU A 586 168.26 11.59 -164.24
N ILE A 587 168.80 12.62 -163.59
CA ILE A 587 168.37 14.03 -163.75
C ILE A 587 169.49 14.90 -164.35
N ARG A 588 169.12 15.75 -165.32
CA ARG A 588 169.96 16.88 -165.80
C ARG A 588 169.18 18.20 -165.72
N LYS A 589 169.90 19.29 -165.44
CA LYS A 589 169.34 20.58 -164.97
C LYS A 589 168.46 21.32 -165.99
N ALA A 590 167.22 21.61 -165.62
CA ALA A 590 166.39 22.75 -166.05
C ALA A 590 165.24 22.96 -165.04
N GLY A 591 164.52 24.11 -165.04
CA GLY A 591 163.48 24.40 -164.03
C GLY A 591 162.31 25.27 -164.51
N LYS A 592 161.49 25.77 -163.56
CA LYS A 592 160.11 26.38 -163.66
C LYS A 592 158.98 25.31 -163.60
N ARG A 593 157.90 25.44 -162.80
CA ARG A 593 156.77 26.44 -162.72
C ARG A 593 155.84 26.41 -163.97
N PRO A 594 154.49 26.68 -163.86
CA PRO A 594 153.52 26.34 -162.80
C PRO A 594 152.15 25.68 -163.29
N PRO A 595 150.90 26.25 -163.22
CA PRO A 595 149.83 25.83 -162.28
C PRO A 595 148.36 25.65 -162.81
N MET A 596 147.42 25.37 -161.87
CA MET A 596 146.06 25.99 -161.72
C MET A 596 144.77 25.27 -162.21
N GLN A 597 143.64 25.62 -161.56
CA GLN A 597 142.19 25.44 -161.89
C GLN A 597 141.47 24.18 -161.34
N SER A 598 140.16 24.18 -160.95
CA SER A 598 139.18 25.25 -160.58
C SER A 598 137.83 24.67 -160.03
N ALA A 599 137.00 25.54 -159.43
CA ALA A 599 135.50 25.54 -159.36
C ALA A 599 134.73 25.06 -158.07
N PRO A 600 133.47 25.57 -157.81
CA PRO A 600 132.83 25.57 -156.46
C PRO A 600 131.32 25.12 -156.39
N GLY A 601 130.66 25.23 -155.22
CA GLY A 601 129.19 25.05 -155.03
C GLY A 601 128.62 25.39 -153.63
N THR A 602 127.30 25.66 -153.53
CA THR A 602 126.53 26.21 -152.36
C THR A 602 125.02 25.77 -152.42
N PRO A 603 124.05 26.22 -151.57
CA PRO A 603 123.95 26.38 -150.08
C PRO A 603 122.59 25.90 -149.44
N THR A 604 122.42 26.05 -148.11
CA THR A 604 121.14 26.20 -147.30
C THR A 604 121.52 26.41 -145.80
N LEU A 605 120.86 27.12 -144.86
CA LEU A 605 119.59 27.90 -144.71
C LEU A 605 118.27 27.09 -144.56
N GLY A 606 117.29 27.39 -143.69
CA GLY A 606 117.07 28.43 -142.64
C GLY A 606 116.67 27.80 -141.28
N SER A 607 115.66 28.17 -140.45
CA SER A 607 114.76 29.34 -140.16
C SER A 607 113.63 28.83 -139.20
N GLU A 608 112.80 29.52 -138.40
CA GLU A 608 112.70 30.80 -137.63
C GLU A 608 111.24 30.86 -137.04
N VAL A 609 110.79 31.42 -135.89
CA VAL A 609 111.28 32.20 -134.70
C VAL A 609 110.49 31.65 -133.43
N ALA A 610 110.08 32.24 -132.27
CA ALA A 610 110.19 33.51 -131.48
C ALA A 610 109.69 33.31 -129.99
N ASP A 611 110.06 34.26 -129.10
CA ASP A 611 109.43 34.87 -127.89
C ASP A 611 108.60 34.07 -126.83
N LEU A 612 109.00 34.02 -125.53
CA LEU A 612 108.79 34.95 -124.36
C LEU A 612 107.34 34.89 -123.77
N GLN A 613 107.02 34.95 -122.45
CA GLN A 613 107.65 35.37 -121.16
C GLN A 613 107.38 34.28 -120.05
N VAL A 614 108.05 34.14 -118.88
CA VAL A 614 108.11 34.95 -117.63
C VAL A 614 106.69 35.30 -117.10
N GLU A 615 106.23 35.01 -115.86
CA GLU A 615 106.89 35.17 -114.54
C GLU A 615 106.30 34.32 -113.36
N THR A 616 107.14 34.04 -112.34
CA THR A 616 106.86 33.72 -110.90
C THR A 616 106.05 32.49 -110.44
N LYS A 617 106.23 32.17 -109.15
CA LYS A 617 105.62 31.08 -108.35
C LYS A 617 104.89 31.69 -107.15
N ASP A 618 103.87 31.01 -106.64
CA ASP A 618 103.49 31.08 -105.23
C ASP A 618 103.62 29.72 -104.55
N SER A 619 103.84 29.72 -103.23
CA SER A 619 104.34 28.55 -102.49
C SER A 619 103.35 28.02 -101.45
N PHE A 620 103.40 26.70 -101.23
CA PHE A 620 102.51 25.92 -100.37
C PHE A 620 102.39 26.44 -98.92
N GLY A 621 103.39 27.18 -98.44
CA GLY A 621 103.40 27.77 -97.11
C GLY A 621 102.24 28.74 -96.83
N ASP A 622 101.81 29.54 -97.81
CA ASP A 622 100.78 30.56 -97.57
C ASP A 622 99.36 29.97 -97.47
N GLN A 623 99.13 28.85 -98.17
CA GLN A 623 97.93 28.01 -97.99
C GLN A 623 97.91 27.33 -96.61
N TRP A 624 99.09 27.02 -96.05
CA TRP A 624 99.20 26.43 -94.71
C TRP A 624 99.04 27.48 -93.59
N ILE A 625 99.59 28.68 -93.78
CA ILE A 625 99.39 29.83 -92.87
C ILE A 625 97.92 30.25 -92.82
N SER A 626 97.25 30.35 -93.99
CA SER A 626 95.82 30.67 -94.05
C SER A 626 94.93 29.54 -93.49
N PHE A 627 95.33 28.27 -93.57
CA PHE A 627 94.67 27.18 -92.86
C PHE A 627 94.75 27.34 -91.34
N LEU A 628 95.94 27.59 -90.78
CA LEU A 628 96.15 27.80 -89.34
C LEU A 628 95.42 29.04 -88.80
N LEU A 629 95.36 30.13 -89.56
CA LEU A 629 94.56 31.32 -89.25
C LEU A 629 93.05 31.04 -89.25
N ARG A 630 92.58 30.15 -90.13
CA ARG A 630 91.17 29.75 -90.24
C ARG A 630 90.73 28.80 -89.12
N GLU A 631 91.59 27.87 -88.72
CA GLU A 631 91.29 26.93 -87.63
C GLU A 631 91.37 27.62 -86.25
N SER A 632 92.42 28.42 -86.00
CA SER A 632 92.57 29.16 -84.74
C SER A 632 91.44 30.16 -84.48
N SER A 633 90.95 30.86 -85.52
CA SER A 633 89.82 31.80 -85.38
C SER A 633 88.46 31.12 -85.18
N SER A 634 88.30 29.85 -85.54
CA SER A 634 87.02 29.12 -85.43
C SER A 634 86.68 28.62 -84.02
N THR A 635 87.58 28.79 -83.03
CA THR A 635 87.40 28.31 -81.66
C THR A 635 86.71 29.31 -80.71
N ARG A 636 86.33 30.50 -81.19
CA ARG A 636 85.83 31.60 -80.34
C ARG A 636 84.43 32.11 -80.68
N ASN A 637 83.41 31.23 -80.68
CA ASN A 637 82.03 31.68 -80.44
C ASN A 637 81.06 30.57 -79.99
N LYS A 638 80.07 30.95 -79.17
CA LYS A 638 78.87 30.19 -78.75
C LYS A 638 79.05 28.98 -77.81
N ARG A 639 79.24 29.31 -76.54
CA ARG A 639 78.25 29.00 -75.47
C ARG A 639 77.52 30.32 -75.09
N PRO A 640 76.42 30.33 -74.31
CA PRO A 640 75.70 29.18 -73.76
C PRO A 640 75.04 28.31 -74.83
#